data_AF-A0A7Z2G9H9-F1
#
_entry.id   AF-A0A7Z2G9H9-F1
#
_cell.length_a   1.000
_cell.length_b   1.000
_cell.length_c   1.000
_cell.angle_alpha   90.00
_cell.angle_beta   90.00
_cell.angle_gamma   90.00
#
_symmetry.space_group_name_H-M   'P 1'
#
loop_
_entity.id
_entity.type
_entity.pdbx_description
1 polymer ?
#
loop_
_entity_poly.entity_id
_entity_poly.type
_entity_poly.pdbx_seq_one_letter_code
_entity_poly.pdbx_strand_id
1 'polypeptide(L)'
;MAEDIRLVVWDLDETFWKGTLTEGGIEYVDSHHAIVVELARRGIMSSVCSKNDPDPVMKILDERGASRYFIFPDISWNPKGPRLKDLIARVQLRPETVLFIDDNPSNRSEALAMVPGIQVADERIIGTLLSNPRTQGKDDSSFSRLQQYKSLEKKAQDQKTSGGSNEAFLRASHIRVEIDYDVEAHIERAIELINRTNQLNFTKLRLPEDLAAAKRELREQICPFDRHAGVVRVVDNYGDYGIIGFFLVDANKATKGDTVNASLVHFCFSCRTLGMGVEKWVYEKLGRPDLTVVGDVVSDLFGSEPIDWINQDGAVGSDRPADGGQKLESVVVYGGCEAEPLALYMKALSRQVRSIGHFAAGGLYLRMNSARVALGVLNRTEHEFASDAQAMGLPQKILCDNFFAAATAGTVFVFNFNIDINPHYALRHKKFGWELLVEPRFLPHTSLLGLSEEACRAHMEQCAGAYSADMQEQVVAAWQYAMETYEVVLKDSQLEHIADLRCLLDSIPQHCKAVVVVNHDKVRSSMSGENTVSNPAVLSYLAAVRELTSRYDYAAVVSVSEIIEDVSDLQEGGHYARHVYQKVARRIAELTRLSVGRTEPPVRQPWIDARHQFYLDAAGAKQSAATAVDAAYQALLGRAPDADARARAIDELVSKRLRFEDLLKAILNSGEFAQRRLTSV
;
A
#
# COMPACT_ATOMS: atom_id res chain seq x y z
N MET A 1 10.74 42.08 -7.47
CA MET A 1 11.41 42.21 -6.16
C MET A 1 12.46 41.10 -6.08
N ALA A 2 13.64 41.37 -5.52
CA ALA A 2 14.70 40.35 -5.40
C ALA A 2 14.25 39.21 -4.48
N GLU A 3 14.60 37.95 -4.80
CA GLU A 3 14.23 36.78 -3.99
C GLU A 3 14.95 36.75 -2.64
N ASP A 4 14.39 35.98 -1.69
CA ASP A 4 15.03 35.70 -0.40
C ASP A 4 16.32 34.89 -0.55
N ILE A 5 17.31 35.24 0.25
CA ILE A 5 18.65 34.64 0.24
C ILE A 5 18.68 33.33 1.04
N ARG A 6 19.30 32.32 0.45
CA ARG A 6 19.57 31.00 1.05
C ARG A 6 21.06 30.71 1.21
N LEU A 7 21.91 31.39 0.45
CA LEU A 7 23.37 31.28 0.52
C LEU A 7 24.00 32.67 0.38
N VAL A 8 24.94 32.98 1.28
CA VAL A 8 25.86 34.12 1.14
C VAL A 8 27.25 33.58 0.78
N VAL A 9 27.81 34.05 -0.32
CA VAL A 9 29.17 33.72 -0.76
C VAL A 9 30.05 34.92 -0.48
N TRP A 10 31.09 34.71 0.32
CA TRP A 10 31.96 35.74 0.84
C TRP A 10 33.29 35.74 0.09
N ASP A 11 33.73 36.89 -0.38
CA ASP A 11 35.17 37.14 -0.49
C ASP A 11 35.79 37.33 0.90
N LEU A 12 37.12 37.22 0.97
CA LEU A 12 37.88 37.29 2.21
C LEU A 12 38.64 38.60 2.35
N ASP A 13 39.67 38.82 1.53
CA ASP A 13 40.49 40.03 1.54
C ASP A 13 39.62 41.27 1.28
N GLU A 14 39.85 42.33 2.06
CA GLU A 14 39.06 43.59 2.07
C GLU A 14 37.53 43.43 2.22
N THR A 15 37.02 42.22 2.50
CA THR A 15 35.58 41.91 2.58
C THR A 15 35.21 41.27 3.91
N PHE A 16 35.62 40.01 4.13
CA PHE A 16 35.35 39.31 5.39
C PHE A 16 36.31 39.74 6.50
N TRP A 17 37.56 40.03 6.14
CA TRP A 17 38.55 40.67 7.01
C TRP A 17 39.14 41.90 6.32
N LYS A 18 39.86 42.73 7.08
CA LYS A 18 40.56 43.89 6.50
C LYS A 18 42.00 43.52 6.16
N GLY A 19 42.53 44.05 5.07
CA GLY A 19 43.86 43.71 4.57
C GLY A 19 43.84 42.59 3.55
N THR A 20 44.93 42.51 2.79
CA THR A 20 45.22 41.44 1.84
C THR A 20 46.23 40.47 2.45
N LEU A 21 45.90 39.18 2.52
CA LEU A 21 46.75 38.18 3.16
C LEU A 21 48.16 38.12 2.59
N THR A 22 48.31 38.30 1.27
CA THR A 22 49.61 38.26 0.58
C THR A 22 50.43 39.56 0.69
N GLU A 23 49.83 40.69 1.12
CA GLU A 23 50.45 42.03 1.04
C GLU A 23 50.84 42.64 2.40
N GLY A 24 50.81 41.87 3.49
CA GLY A 24 51.22 42.38 4.81
C GLY A 24 50.40 41.87 6.00
N GLY A 25 49.42 40.99 5.74
CA GLY A 25 48.61 40.36 6.78
C GLY A 25 47.20 40.95 6.87
N ILE A 26 46.37 40.31 7.71
CA ILE A 26 44.94 40.61 7.81
C ILE A 26 44.54 40.95 9.25
N GLU A 27 43.52 41.78 9.40
CA GLU A 27 42.78 42.02 10.63
C GLU A 27 41.45 41.26 10.57
N TYR A 28 41.36 40.15 11.31
CA TYR A 28 40.15 39.34 11.39
C TYR A 28 39.00 40.10 12.07
N VAL A 29 37.82 40.12 11.46
CA VAL A 29 36.66 40.87 11.95
C VAL A 29 35.67 39.94 12.64
N ASP A 30 35.71 39.87 13.97
CA ASP A 30 34.86 38.96 14.76
C ASP A 30 33.34 39.20 14.58
N SER A 31 32.92 40.43 14.30
CA SER A 31 31.51 40.74 14.03
C SER A 31 31.01 40.10 12.73
N HIS A 32 31.86 39.95 11.71
CA HIS A 32 31.51 39.27 10.46
C HIS A 32 31.33 37.77 10.69
N HIS A 33 32.19 37.16 11.52
CA HIS A 33 32.01 35.78 11.96
C HIS A 33 30.69 35.59 12.72
N ALA A 34 30.36 36.49 13.66
CA ALA A 34 29.09 36.43 14.37
C ALA A 34 27.87 36.50 13.43
N ILE A 35 27.95 37.28 12.34
CA ILE A 35 26.92 37.33 11.29
C ILE A 35 26.79 35.98 10.60
N VAL A 36 27.91 35.35 10.21
CA VAL A 36 27.88 34.01 9.57
C VAL A 36 27.19 32.97 10.47
N VAL A 37 27.51 32.96 11.77
CA VAL A 37 26.86 32.05 12.75
C VAL A 37 25.36 32.32 12.85
N GLU A 38 24.97 33.59 12.90
CA GLU A 38 23.56 33.99 13.01
C GLU A 38 22.78 33.68 11.72
N LEU A 39 23.38 33.86 10.54
CA LEU A 39 22.79 33.41 9.27
C LEU A 39 22.57 31.89 9.29
N ALA A 40 23.54 31.11 9.80
CA ALA A 40 23.38 29.68 9.93
C ALA A 40 22.24 29.30 10.89
N ARG A 41 22.04 30.03 12.00
CA ARG A 41 20.87 29.86 12.89
C ARG A 41 19.54 30.23 12.23
N ARG A 42 19.57 31.01 11.14
CA ARG A 42 18.40 31.32 10.30
C ARG A 42 18.26 30.38 9.11
N GLY A 43 19.08 29.31 9.08
CA GLY A 43 19.11 28.34 8.00
C GLY A 43 19.53 28.94 6.65
N ILE A 44 20.30 30.04 6.67
CA ILE A 44 20.95 30.66 5.51
C ILE A 44 22.42 30.27 5.56
N MET A 45 22.90 29.60 4.51
CA MET A 45 24.25 29.06 4.49
C MET A 45 25.27 30.13 4.11
N SER A 46 26.53 29.91 4.47
CA SER A 46 27.65 30.73 4.00
C SER A 46 28.67 29.87 3.27
N SER A 47 29.31 30.43 2.23
CA SER A 47 30.43 29.82 1.50
C SER A 47 31.52 30.86 1.22
N VAL A 48 32.69 30.41 0.79
CA VAL A 48 33.83 31.28 0.44
C VAL A 48 34.08 31.19 -1.06
N CYS A 49 34.30 32.33 -1.72
CA CYS A 49 34.86 32.40 -3.07
C CYS A 49 35.92 33.49 -3.11
N SER A 50 37.17 33.11 -2.84
CA SER A 50 38.29 34.06 -2.71
C SER A 50 39.49 33.68 -3.58
N LYS A 51 40.27 34.70 -3.95
CA LYS A 51 41.55 34.58 -4.68
C LYS A 51 42.68 34.56 -3.66
N ASN A 52 43.07 33.36 -3.24
CA ASN A 52 44.09 33.14 -2.22
C ASN A 52 44.67 31.73 -2.32
N ASP A 53 45.69 31.46 -1.52
CA ASP A 53 46.17 30.11 -1.26
C ASP A 53 45.27 29.41 -0.22
N PRO A 54 44.83 28.15 -0.46
CA PRO A 54 43.89 27.45 0.43
C PRO A 54 44.43 27.25 1.85
N ASP A 55 45.67 26.75 1.99
CA ASP A 55 46.19 26.29 3.29
C ASP A 55 46.31 27.43 4.32
N PRO A 56 46.87 28.61 3.99
CA PRO A 56 46.94 29.73 4.92
C PRO A 56 45.56 30.24 5.33
N VAL A 57 44.61 30.35 4.38
CA VAL A 57 43.25 30.80 4.64
C VAL A 57 42.51 29.82 5.55
N MET A 58 42.55 28.53 5.23
CA MET A 58 41.85 27.51 6.01
C MET A 58 42.41 27.43 7.42
N LYS A 59 43.73 27.56 7.60
CA LYS A 59 44.35 27.64 8.93
C LYS A 59 43.77 28.78 9.78
N ILE A 60 43.64 29.99 9.22
CA ILE A 60 43.04 31.14 9.92
C ILE A 60 41.58 30.86 10.29
N LEU A 61 40.79 30.35 9.35
CA LEU A 61 39.38 30.04 9.57
C LEU A 61 39.18 28.92 10.61
N ASP A 62 40.05 27.91 10.63
CA ASP A 62 40.04 26.81 11.59
C ASP A 62 40.44 27.29 13.00
N GLU A 63 41.51 28.07 13.12
CA GLU A 63 41.98 28.65 14.40
C GLU A 63 40.91 29.55 15.03
N ARG A 64 40.15 30.28 14.21
CA ARG A 64 39.03 31.12 14.65
C ARG A 64 37.72 30.35 14.81
N GLY A 65 37.67 29.09 14.37
CA GLY A 65 36.49 28.22 14.43
C GLY A 65 35.40 28.54 13.41
N ALA A 66 35.64 29.43 12.45
CA ALA A 66 34.68 29.88 11.44
C ALA A 66 34.49 28.87 10.29
N SER A 67 35.51 28.07 9.98
CA SER A 67 35.49 27.08 8.88
C SER A 67 34.28 26.13 8.93
N ARG A 68 33.85 25.75 10.14
CA ARG A 68 32.68 24.86 10.36
C ARG A 68 31.37 25.42 9.83
N TYR A 69 31.25 26.75 9.68
CA TYR A 69 30.06 27.44 9.19
C TYR A 69 30.07 27.71 7.68
N PHE A 70 31.22 27.54 7.03
CA PHE A 70 31.34 27.69 5.59
C PHE A 70 31.17 26.34 4.89
N ILE A 71 30.22 26.25 3.96
CA ILE A 71 30.02 25.07 3.10
C ILE A 71 30.72 25.28 1.76
N PHE A 72 31.33 24.23 1.22
CA PHE A 72 32.00 24.24 -0.07
C PHE A 72 32.96 25.44 -0.28
N PRO A 73 33.86 25.77 0.66
CA PRO A 73 34.76 26.89 0.48
C PRO A 73 35.60 26.68 -0.77
N ASP A 74 35.63 27.69 -1.63
CA ASP A 74 36.42 27.72 -2.84
C ASP A 74 37.46 28.83 -2.71
N ILE A 75 38.74 28.43 -2.60
CA ILE A 75 39.89 29.32 -2.45
C ILE A 75 40.89 28.91 -3.52
N SER A 76 41.15 29.78 -4.48
CA SER A 76 42.15 29.55 -5.55
C SER A 76 42.36 30.83 -6.35
N TRP A 77 43.44 30.89 -7.12
CA TRP A 77 43.75 32.04 -8.00
C TRP A 77 42.92 32.10 -9.29
N ASN A 78 42.05 31.12 -9.54
CA ASN A 78 41.20 31.07 -10.73
C ASN A 78 40.10 32.16 -10.71
N PRO A 79 39.59 32.59 -11.89
CA PRO A 79 38.50 33.57 -12.00
C PRO A 79 37.26 33.16 -11.19
N LYS A 80 36.59 34.13 -10.56
CA LYS A 80 35.50 33.85 -9.60
C LYS A 80 34.19 33.49 -10.30
N GLY A 81 33.93 33.99 -11.51
CA GLY A 81 32.67 33.75 -12.23
C GLY A 81 32.39 32.26 -12.49
N PRO A 82 33.30 31.52 -13.17
CA PRO A 82 33.14 30.07 -13.37
C PRO A 82 33.02 29.29 -12.06
N ARG A 83 33.81 29.67 -11.04
CA ARG A 83 33.81 29.02 -9.73
C ARG A 83 32.50 29.22 -8.97
N LEU A 84 31.90 30.40 -9.05
CA LEU A 84 30.58 30.67 -8.51
C LEU A 84 29.51 29.81 -9.21
N LYS A 85 29.59 29.66 -10.53
CA LYS A 85 28.69 28.78 -11.29
C LYS A 85 28.79 27.33 -10.81
N ASP A 86 30.00 26.82 -10.65
CA ASP A 86 30.26 25.46 -10.18
C ASP A 86 29.86 25.26 -8.70
N LEU A 87 30.11 26.26 -7.85
CA LEU A 87 29.68 26.28 -6.46
C LEU A 87 28.16 26.19 -6.34
N ILE A 88 27.42 27.02 -7.08
CA ILE A 88 25.95 27.05 -7.05
C ILE A 88 25.36 25.72 -7.54
N ALA A 89 25.97 25.12 -8.56
CA ALA A 89 25.58 23.79 -9.04
C ALA A 89 25.79 22.70 -7.97
N ARG A 90 26.93 22.70 -7.27
CA ARG A 90 27.21 21.75 -6.17
C ARG A 90 26.28 21.93 -4.97
N VAL A 91 25.95 23.18 -4.64
CA VAL A 91 25.01 23.53 -3.55
C VAL A 91 23.56 23.27 -3.98
N GLN A 92 23.27 23.09 -5.27
CA GLN A 92 21.94 22.80 -5.81
C GLN A 92 20.90 23.88 -5.46
N LEU A 93 21.32 25.14 -5.49
CA LEU A 93 20.45 26.30 -5.28
C LEU A 93 20.22 27.06 -6.59
N ARG A 94 19.13 27.83 -6.63
CA ARG A 94 18.87 28.73 -7.76
C ARG A 94 19.73 30.00 -7.60
N PRO A 95 20.34 30.52 -8.68
CA PRO A 95 21.15 31.74 -8.64
C PRO A 95 20.48 32.92 -7.92
N GLU A 96 19.18 33.11 -8.13
CA GLU A 96 18.39 34.21 -7.57
C GLU A 96 18.34 34.18 -6.04
N THR A 97 18.64 33.05 -5.41
CA THR A 97 18.67 32.90 -3.95
C THR A 97 20.07 33.04 -3.34
N VAL A 98 21.06 33.43 -4.14
CA VAL A 98 22.47 33.51 -3.75
C VAL A 98 22.95 34.96 -3.77
N LEU A 99 23.56 35.41 -2.67
CA LEU A 99 24.19 36.72 -2.56
C LEU A 99 25.71 36.56 -2.55
N PHE A 100 26.41 37.16 -3.51
CA PHE A 100 27.86 37.26 -3.55
C PHE A 100 28.32 38.63 -3.05
N ILE A 101 29.21 38.65 -2.05
CA ILE A 101 29.76 39.85 -1.44
C ILE A 101 31.25 39.92 -1.74
N ASP A 102 31.69 41.00 -2.38
CA ASP A 102 33.07 41.22 -2.83
C ASP A 102 33.31 42.73 -2.98
N ASP A 103 34.42 43.24 -2.44
CA ASP A 103 34.80 44.66 -2.51
C ASP A 103 35.11 45.10 -3.96
N ASN A 104 35.62 44.18 -4.77
CA ASN A 104 36.11 44.48 -6.11
C ASN A 104 34.97 44.50 -7.15
N PRO A 105 34.70 45.66 -7.79
CA PRO A 105 33.61 45.80 -8.77
C PRO A 105 33.77 44.90 -10.00
N SER A 106 35.00 44.54 -10.37
CA SER A 106 35.26 43.64 -11.50
C SER A 106 34.81 42.21 -11.20
N ASN A 107 35.08 41.69 -9.99
CA ASN A 107 34.62 40.36 -9.57
C ASN A 107 33.08 40.30 -9.53
N ARG A 108 32.42 41.34 -9.00
CA ARG A 108 30.94 41.44 -9.00
C ARG A 108 30.36 41.46 -10.41
N SER A 109 30.99 42.18 -11.33
CA SER A 109 30.55 42.22 -12.74
C SER A 109 30.73 40.87 -13.44
N GLU A 110 31.83 40.17 -13.16
CA GLU A 110 32.10 38.83 -13.68
C GLU A 110 31.05 37.81 -13.17
N ALA A 111 30.69 37.88 -11.89
CA ALA A 111 29.67 37.03 -11.29
C ALA A 111 28.32 37.17 -12.00
N LEU A 112 27.86 38.40 -12.25
CA LEU A 112 26.62 38.67 -12.98
C LEU A 112 26.63 38.15 -14.41
N ALA A 113 27.78 38.24 -15.09
CA ALA A 113 27.92 37.77 -16.47
C ALA A 113 27.91 36.23 -16.57
N MET A 114 28.58 35.54 -15.64
CA MET A 114 28.70 34.08 -15.64
C MET A 114 27.53 33.35 -15.01
N VAL A 115 26.84 34.00 -14.06
CA VAL A 115 25.72 33.44 -13.32
C VAL A 115 24.53 34.40 -13.38
N PRO A 116 23.77 34.41 -14.50
CA PRO A 116 22.57 35.24 -14.62
C PRO A 116 21.61 34.99 -13.46
N GLY A 117 21.11 36.07 -12.84
CA GLY A 117 20.19 36.03 -11.70
C GLY A 117 20.85 36.06 -10.32
N ILE A 118 22.17 35.85 -10.21
CA ILE A 118 22.87 35.99 -8.92
C ILE A 118 22.73 37.41 -8.36
N GLN A 119 22.54 37.52 -7.04
CA GLN A 119 22.56 38.81 -6.37
C GLN A 119 24.01 39.15 -6.00
N VAL A 120 24.44 40.40 -6.23
CA VAL A 120 25.78 40.88 -5.85
C VAL A 120 25.67 42.12 -4.97
N ALA A 121 26.60 42.28 -4.04
CA ALA A 121 26.73 43.46 -3.20
C ALA A 121 28.21 43.72 -2.86
N ASP A 122 28.53 44.97 -2.54
CA ASP A 122 29.82 45.31 -1.95
C ASP A 122 29.82 45.08 -0.43
N GLU A 123 30.99 45.15 0.18
CA GLU A 123 31.25 44.86 1.60
C GLU A 123 30.44 45.73 2.58
N ARG A 124 29.96 46.90 2.14
CA ARG A 124 29.18 47.82 3.00
C ARG A 124 27.83 47.25 3.41
N ILE A 125 27.34 46.23 2.70
CA ILE A 125 26.10 45.54 3.06
C ILE A 125 26.22 44.75 4.38
N ILE A 126 27.43 44.31 4.74
CA ILE A 126 27.66 43.33 5.81
C ILE A 126 27.02 43.77 7.14
N GLY A 127 27.21 45.04 7.53
CA GLY A 127 26.63 45.60 8.75
C GLY A 127 25.09 45.60 8.80
N THR A 128 24.43 45.42 7.65
CA THR A 128 22.96 45.37 7.54
C THR A 128 22.42 44.00 7.16
N LEU A 129 23.27 42.98 7.01
CA LEU A 129 22.84 41.64 6.58
C LEU A 129 21.80 41.04 7.53
N LEU A 130 21.92 41.22 8.85
CA LEU A 130 20.97 40.62 9.79
C LEU A 130 19.61 41.35 9.84
N SER A 131 19.55 42.61 9.43
CA SER A 131 18.32 43.40 9.36
C SER A 131 17.71 43.46 7.95
N ASN A 132 18.42 42.97 6.93
CA ASN A 132 17.91 42.96 5.56
C ASN A 132 16.72 42.00 5.45
N PRO A 133 15.57 42.43 4.87
CA PRO A 133 14.39 41.58 4.73
C PRO A 133 14.65 40.26 3.98
N ARG A 134 15.61 40.24 3.05
CA ARG A 134 15.93 39.05 2.24
C ARG A 134 16.73 37.98 2.99
N THR A 135 17.27 38.29 4.17
CA THR A 135 18.15 37.42 4.96
C THR A 135 17.59 37.14 6.35
N GLN A 136 16.26 37.18 6.49
CA GLN A 136 15.57 36.83 7.74
C GLN A 136 15.55 35.30 7.96
N GLY A 137 15.39 34.51 6.89
CA GLY A 137 15.43 33.05 6.97
C GLY A 137 14.34 32.45 7.87
N LYS A 138 14.59 31.24 8.39
CA LYS A 138 13.72 30.54 9.37
C LYS A 138 14.59 30.02 10.51
N ASP A 139 14.04 29.87 11.71
CA ASP A 139 14.80 29.27 12.82
C ASP A 139 15.36 27.90 12.44
N ASP A 140 16.67 27.78 12.60
CA ASP A 140 17.50 26.58 12.48
C ASP A 140 18.61 26.65 13.54
N SER A 141 18.24 27.04 14.77
CA SER A 141 19.16 27.11 15.92
C SER A 141 19.91 25.79 16.21
N SER A 142 19.39 24.66 15.73
CA SER A 142 20.06 23.34 15.76
C SER A 142 21.10 23.12 14.65
N PHE A 143 21.25 24.06 13.72
CA PHE A 143 22.14 24.00 12.56
C PHE A 143 21.86 22.81 11.63
N SER A 144 20.61 22.36 11.54
CA SER A 144 20.24 21.16 10.79
C SER A 144 20.55 21.29 9.29
N ARG A 145 20.34 22.47 8.69
CA ARG A 145 20.67 22.72 7.28
C ARG A 145 22.17 22.75 7.04
N LEU A 146 22.92 23.34 7.97
CA LEU A 146 24.37 23.38 7.88
C LEU A 146 24.94 21.94 7.87
N GLN A 147 24.46 21.08 8.77
CA GLN A 147 24.88 19.67 8.79
C GLN A 147 24.50 18.92 7.49
N GLN A 148 23.34 19.21 6.90
CA GLN A 148 22.94 18.64 5.60
C GLN A 148 23.92 19.02 4.48
N TYR A 149 24.27 20.31 4.38
CA TYR A 149 25.23 20.75 3.37
C TYR A 149 26.65 20.26 3.63
N LYS A 150 27.07 20.13 4.90
CA LYS A 150 28.35 19.51 5.26
C LYS A 150 28.42 18.03 4.87
N SER A 151 27.29 17.31 5.01
CA SER A 151 27.18 15.94 4.54
C SER A 151 27.28 15.86 3.01
N LEU A 152 26.66 16.80 2.28
CA LEU A 152 26.76 16.92 0.83
C LEU A 152 28.19 17.24 0.37
N GLU A 153 28.88 18.14 1.08
CA GLU A 153 30.29 18.49 0.85
C GLU A 153 31.19 17.27 1.00
N LYS A 154 31.06 16.55 2.12
CA LYS A 154 31.81 15.32 2.36
C LYS A 154 31.55 14.29 1.27
N LYS A 155 30.28 14.09 0.89
CA LYS A 155 29.89 13.16 -0.17
C LYS A 155 30.54 13.51 -1.51
N ALA A 156 30.53 14.79 -1.90
CA ALA A 156 31.17 15.25 -3.12
C ALA A 156 32.70 15.06 -3.09
N GLN A 157 33.33 15.22 -1.93
CA GLN A 157 34.76 14.97 -1.76
C GLN A 157 35.09 13.49 -1.86
N ASP A 158 34.36 12.65 -1.14
CA ASP A 158 34.55 11.20 -1.13
C ASP A 158 34.34 10.62 -2.55
N GLN A 159 33.32 11.11 -3.27
CA GLN A 159 33.06 10.75 -4.67
C GLN A 159 34.26 11.07 -5.59
N LYS A 160 34.89 12.25 -5.44
CA LYS A 160 36.08 12.62 -6.22
C LYS A 160 37.29 11.72 -5.89
N THR A 161 37.45 11.34 -4.63
CA THR A 161 38.59 10.52 -4.19
C THR A 161 38.42 9.02 -4.46
N SER A 162 37.18 8.55 -4.67
CA SER A 162 36.87 7.13 -4.80
C SER A 162 37.44 6.47 -6.06
N GLY A 163 37.81 7.24 -7.09
CA GLY A 163 38.46 6.76 -8.32
C GLY A 163 37.66 5.78 -9.20
N GLY A 164 36.50 5.30 -8.73
CA GLY A 164 35.58 4.40 -9.43
C GLY A 164 34.44 5.13 -10.16
N SER A 165 33.52 4.35 -10.75
CA SER A 165 32.32 4.90 -11.38
C SER A 165 31.36 5.51 -10.34
N ASN A 166 30.47 6.40 -10.79
CA ASN A 166 29.43 6.99 -9.94
C ASN A 166 28.57 5.90 -9.27
N GLU A 167 28.22 4.85 -10.00
CA GLU A 167 27.44 3.73 -9.45
C GLU A 167 28.21 2.99 -8.35
N ALA A 168 29.52 2.75 -8.51
CA ALA A 168 30.32 2.10 -7.48
C ALA A 168 30.31 2.91 -6.17
N PHE A 169 30.38 4.24 -6.28
CA PHE A 169 30.24 5.15 -5.15
C PHE A 169 28.84 5.09 -4.51
N LEU A 170 27.78 5.05 -5.32
CA LEU A 170 26.40 4.92 -4.82
C LEU A 170 26.17 3.60 -4.08
N ARG A 171 26.71 2.48 -4.58
CA ARG A 171 26.70 1.17 -3.89
C ARG A 171 27.39 1.28 -2.53
N ALA A 172 28.59 1.87 -2.48
CA ALA A 172 29.33 2.07 -1.23
C ALA A 172 28.68 3.08 -0.25
N SER A 173 27.69 3.85 -0.70
CA SER A 173 27.00 4.84 0.15
C SER A 173 25.95 4.22 1.07
N HIS A 174 25.58 2.94 0.87
CA HIS A 174 24.56 2.21 1.63
C HIS A 174 23.23 2.98 1.77
N ILE A 175 22.67 3.39 0.63
CA ILE A 175 21.43 4.16 0.57
C ILE A 175 20.26 3.28 1.01
N ARG A 176 19.54 3.75 2.03
CA ARG A 176 18.34 3.13 2.59
C ARG A 176 17.13 4.00 2.32
N VAL A 177 16.15 3.44 1.62
CA VAL A 177 14.87 4.10 1.30
C VAL A 177 13.74 3.40 2.05
N GLU A 178 12.96 4.19 2.79
CA GLU A 178 11.75 3.77 3.48
C GLU A 178 10.52 4.49 2.90
N ILE A 179 9.45 3.74 2.67
CA ILE A 179 8.14 4.28 2.31
C ILE A 179 7.23 4.15 3.53
N ASP A 180 6.82 5.29 4.08
CA ASP A 180 5.83 5.35 5.14
C ASP A 180 4.46 5.67 4.52
N TYR A 181 3.49 4.80 4.76
CA TYR A 181 2.13 4.95 4.25
C TYR A 181 1.22 5.73 5.21
N ASP A 182 1.72 6.12 6.39
CA ASP A 182 1.07 7.04 7.34
C ASP A 182 1.21 8.49 6.89
N VAL A 183 0.60 8.81 5.74
CA VAL A 183 0.66 10.17 5.17
C VAL A 183 0.05 11.20 6.12
N GLU A 184 -0.95 10.82 6.92
CA GLU A 184 -1.65 11.71 7.83
C GLU A 184 -0.72 12.26 8.91
N ALA A 185 0.16 11.42 9.48
CA ALA A 185 1.19 11.84 10.44
C ALA A 185 2.18 12.85 9.84
N HIS A 186 2.33 12.89 8.51
CA HIS A 186 3.29 13.71 7.78
C HIS A 186 2.63 14.69 6.80
N ILE A 187 1.34 14.99 6.96
CA ILE A 187 0.52 15.69 5.95
C ILE A 187 1.09 17.07 5.59
N GLU A 188 1.59 17.82 6.58
CA GLU A 188 2.21 19.14 6.35
C GLU A 188 3.48 19.04 5.51
N ARG A 189 4.28 17.99 5.74
CA ARG A 189 5.50 17.74 4.98
C ARG A 189 5.18 17.29 3.55
N ALA A 190 4.15 16.49 3.35
CA ALA A 190 3.66 16.15 2.02
C ALA A 190 3.21 17.39 1.25
N ILE A 191 2.40 18.28 1.86
CA ILE A 191 1.98 19.56 1.28
C ILE A 191 3.20 20.44 0.94
N GLU A 192 4.18 20.52 1.83
CA GLU A 192 5.41 21.29 1.58
C GLU A 192 6.14 20.77 0.34
N LEU A 193 6.31 19.45 0.20
CA LEU A 193 6.94 18.83 -0.96
C LEU A 193 6.15 19.08 -2.24
N ILE A 194 4.82 18.90 -2.19
CA ILE A 194 3.91 19.13 -3.32
C ILE A 194 3.99 20.58 -3.78
N ASN A 195 4.07 21.57 -2.89
CA ASN A 195 4.01 22.98 -3.28
C ASN A 195 5.38 23.60 -3.59
N ARG A 196 6.44 23.20 -2.88
CA ARG A 196 7.76 23.87 -2.99
C ARG A 196 8.71 23.21 -3.99
N THR A 197 8.46 21.97 -4.38
CA THR A 197 9.34 21.25 -5.31
C THR A 197 9.01 21.62 -6.74
N ASN A 198 9.91 22.26 -7.49
CA ASN A 198 9.65 22.54 -8.91
C ASN A 198 10.18 21.43 -9.83
N GLN A 199 11.50 21.37 -10.05
CA GLN A 199 12.16 20.49 -11.02
C GLN A 199 12.05 18.98 -10.72
N LEU A 200 11.55 18.62 -9.53
CA LEU A 200 11.32 17.24 -9.11
C LEU A 200 9.88 17.00 -8.68
N ASN A 201 8.94 17.89 -9.04
CA ASN A 201 7.52 17.56 -9.06
C ASN A 201 7.18 17.22 -10.51
N PHE A 202 6.84 15.96 -10.76
CA PHE A 202 6.68 15.42 -12.11
C PHE A 202 5.31 15.75 -12.70
N THR A 203 4.26 15.91 -11.87
CA THR A 203 2.91 16.22 -12.34
C THR A 203 2.58 17.71 -12.28
N LYS A 204 3.37 18.49 -11.51
CA LYS A 204 3.22 19.93 -11.26
C LYS A 204 1.88 20.33 -10.65
N LEU A 205 1.07 19.36 -10.23
CA LEU A 205 -0.16 19.62 -9.47
C LEU A 205 0.23 20.24 -8.13
N ARG A 206 -0.39 21.38 -7.81
CA ARG A 206 -0.18 22.14 -6.58
C ARG A 206 -1.47 22.15 -5.77
N LEU A 207 -1.31 22.21 -4.46
CA LEU A 207 -2.40 22.44 -3.52
C LEU A 207 -2.52 23.95 -3.24
N PRO A 208 -3.65 24.41 -2.69
CA PRO A 208 -3.83 25.77 -2.23
C PRO A 208 -2.68 26.27 -1.33
N GLU A 209 -2.39 27.56 -1.36
CA GLU A 209 -1.35 28.15 -0.49
C GLU A 209 -1.77 28.17 0.99
N ASP A 210 -3.08 28.31 1.25
CA ASP A 210 -3.62 28.20 2.60
C ASP A 210 -3.49 26.76 3.13
N LEU A 211 -2.78 26.59 4.24
CA LEU A 211 -2.44 25.28 4.79
C LEU A 211 -3.70 24.48 5.19
N ALA A 212 -4.74 25.13 5.70
CA ALA A 212 -5.96 24.44 6.09
C ALA A 212 -6.73 23.93 4.87
N ALA A 213 -6.83 24.73 3.81
CA ALA A 213 -7.40 24.32 2.54
C ALA A 213 -6.59 23.20 1.88
N ALA A 214 -5.26 23.29 1.87
CA ALA A 214 -4.37 22.26 1.35
C ALA A 214 -4.50 20.92 2.09
N LYS A 215 -4.61 20.95 3.43
CA LYS A 215 -4.86 19.74 4.24
C LYS A 215 -6.19 19.08 3.88
N ARG A 216 -7.25 19.86 3.73
CA ARG A 216 -8.57 19.35 3.35
C ARG A 216 -8.54 18.71 1.96
N GLU A 217 -8.01 19.43 0.97
CA GLU A 217 -7.94 18.93 -0.40
C GLU A 217 -7.06 17.67 -0.52
N LEU A 218 -5.88 17.64 0.14
CA LEU A 218 -5.03 16.46 0.11
C LEU A 218 -5.71 15.26 0.79
N ARG A 219 -6.42 15.46 1.90
CA ARG A 219 -7.21 14.39 2.56
C ARG A 219 -8.29 13.85 1.64
N GLU A 220 -9.05 14.71 0.97
CA GLU A 220 -10.05 14.31 -0.02
C GLU A 220 -9.41 13.51 -1.16
N GLN A 221 -8.21 13.89 -1.60
CA GLN A 221 -7.50 13.17 -2.66
C GLN A 221 -7.00 11.78 -2.23
N ILE A 222 -6.52 11.62 -0.99
CA ILE A 222 -5.97 10.34 -0.50
C ILE A 222 -7.02 9.42 0.15
N CYS A 223 -8.21 9.93 0.46
CA CYS A 223 -9.28 9.19 1.15
C CYS A 223 -9.81 7.97 0.37
N PRO A 224 -10.05 8.04 -0.96
CA PRO A 224 -10.60 6.92 -1.73
C PRO A 224 -9.82 5.61 -1.55
N PHE A 225 -10.54 4.49 -1.40
CA PHE A 225 -9.95 3.17 -1.12
C PHE A 225 -9.05 2.64 -2.25
N ASP A 226 -9.30 3.10 -3.48
CA ASP A 226 -8.58 2.78 -4.72
C ASP A 226 -7.35 3.70 -4.93
N ARG A 227 -6.99 4.49 -3.93
CA ARG A 227 -5.85 5.40 -3.96
C ARG A 227 -4.77 5.03 -2.95
N HIS A 228 -3.53 5.13 -3.39
CA HIS A 228 -2.35 4.69 -2.66
C HIS A 228 -1.27 5.78 -2.62
N ALA A 229 -1.04 6.35 -1.44
CA ALA A 229 -0.14 7.44 -1.16
C ALA A 229 0.92 7.03 -0.14
N GLY A 230 2.08 7.63 -0.20
CA GLY A 230 3.15 7.39 0.76
C GLY A 230 4.14 8.54 0.76
N VAL A 231 4.81 8.70 1.89
CA VAL A 231 5.97 9.58 2.02
C VAL A 231 7.25 8.75 1.99
N VAL A 232 8.31 9.32 1.43
CA VAL A 232 9.59 8.62 1.21
C VAL A 232 10.65 9.24 2.11
N ARG A 233 11.28 8.43 2.95
CA ARG A 233 12.43 8.81 3.79
C ARG A 233 13.70 8.15 3.29
N VAL A 234 14.82 8.88 3.37
CA VAL A 234 16.13 8.39 2.91
C VAL A 234 17.20 8.61 3.95
N VAL A 235 18.04 7.60 4.14
CA VAL A 235 19.26 7.64 4.97
C VAL A 235 20.39 6.99 4.19
N ASP A 236 21.61 7.53 4.29
CA ASP A 236 22.82 6.88 3.78
C ASP A 236 23.97 6.99 4.80
N ASN A 237 25.20 6.65 4.42
CA ASN A 237 26.38 6.78 5.29
C ASN A 237 26.76 8.21 5.65
N TYR A 238 26.22 9.21 4.95
CA TYR A 238 26.52 10.62 5.15
C TYR A 238 25.48 11.31 6.04
N GLY A 239 24.24 10.81 6.07
CA GLY A 239 23.24 11.29 7.02
C GLY A 239 21.81 10.86 6.75
N ASP A 240 20.89 11.42 7.54
CA ASP A 240 19.44 11.29 7.39
C ASP A 240 18.89 12.51 6.64
N TYR A 241 18.27 12.27 5.50
CA TYR A 241 17.70 13.31 4.64
C TYR A 241 16.26 13.69 5.04
N GLY A 242 15.68 12.94 5.98
CA GLY A 242 14.29 13.03 6.40
C GLY A 242 13.32 12.59 5.29
N ILE A 243 12.08 13.06 5.40
CA ILE A 243 11.06 12.83 4.37
C ILE A 243 11.37 13.72 3.17
N ILE A 244 11.74 13.09 2.06
CA ILE A 244 12.16 13.74 0.82
C ILE A 244 11.16 13.54 -0.30
N GLY A 245 10.20 12.62 -0.21
CA GLY A 245 9.29 12.35 -1.33
C GLY A 245 7.85 12.16 -0.89
N PHE A 246 6.95 12.39 -1.83
CA PHE A 246 5.52 12.08 -1.70
C PHE A 246 4.99 11.56 -3.03
N PHE A 247 4.17 10.51 -2.97
CA PHE A 247 3.43 10.02 -4.12
C PHE A 247 1.95 9.79 -3.78
N LEU A 248 1.11 9.87 -4.79
CA LEU A 248 -0.30 9.44 -4.79
C LEU A 248 -0.57 8.71 -6.10
N VAL A 249 -0.90 7.43 -5.98
CA VAL A 249 -1.30 6.54 -7.07
C VAL A 249 -2.82 6.41 -7.04
N ASP A 250 -3.45 6.50 -8.21
CA ASP A 250 -4.86 6.23 -8.46
C ASP A 250 -4.94 4.92 -9.25
N ALA A 251 -5.47 3.87 -8.61
CA ALA A 251 -5.57 2.52 -9.19
C ALA A 251 -6.79 2.35 -10.12
N ASN A 252 -7.63 3.38 -10.27
CA ASN A 252 -8.95 3.26 -10.93
C ASN A 252 -9.00 3.89 -12.34
N LYS A 253 -7.85 4.31 -12.91
CA LYS A 253 -7.82 4.81 -14.29
C LYS A 253 -7.73 3.68 -15.32
N ALA A 254 -8.90 3.20 -15.72
CA ALA A 254 -9.25 2.52 -16.98
C ALA A 254 -8.21 1.56 -17.62
N THR A 255 -8.65 0.32 -17.76
CA THR A 255 -8.06 -0.76 -18.56
C THR A 255 -7.73 -0.35 -20.00
N LYS A 256 -6.46 -0.48 -20.39
CA LYS A 256 -6.09 -0.82 -21.77
C LYS A 256 -5.82 -2.33 -21.80
N GLY A 257 -6.84 -3.13 -22.10
CA GLY A 257 -6.75 -4.60 -22.09
C GLY A 257 -6.86 -5.23 -20.69
N ASP A 258 -6.22 -6.38 -20.48
CA ASP A 258 -6.33 -7.23 -19.28
C ASP A 258 -5.51 -6.76 -18.06
N THR A 259 -4.94 -5.55 -18.09
CA THR A 259 -4.19 -4.97 -16.96
C THR A 259 -4.89 -3.74 -16.38
N VAL A 260 -5.08 -3.75 -15.06
CA VAL A 260 -5.44 -2.56 -14.27
C VAL A 260 -4.27 -1.59 -14.37
N ASN A 261 -4.47 -0.44 -15.04
CA ASN A 261 -3.46 0.62 -15.07
C ASN A 261 -3.67 1.54 -13.88
N ALA A 262 -2.68 1.61 -13.00
CA ALA A 262 -2.60 2.64 -11.99
C ALA A 262 -1.91 3.88 -12.58
N SER A 263 -2.27 5.08 -12.11
CA SER A 263 -1.67 6.35 -12.55
C SER A 263 -1.15 7.17 -11.37
N LEU A 264 -0.09 7.94 -11.57
CA LEU A 264 0.46 8.85 -10.55
C LEU A 264 -0.21 10.22 -10.64
N VAL A 265 -0.97 10.57 -9.61
CA VAL A 265 -1.56 11.91 -9.43
C VAL A 265 -0.53 12.87 -8.85
N HIS A 266 0.16 12.46 -7.79
CA HIS A 266 1.31 13.18 -7.25
C HIS A 266 2.55 12.31 -7.31
N PHE A 267 3.66 12.90 -7.73
CA PHE A 267 4.98 12.30 -7.65
C PHE A 267 5.99 13.43 -7.52
N CYS A 268 6.53 13.63 -6.31
CA CYS A 268 7.43 14.74 -6.05
C CYS A 268 8.53 14.42 -5.04
N PHE A 269 9.73 14.97 -5.25
CA PHE A 269 10.92 14.69 -4.46
C PHE A 269 11.74 15.95 -4.17
N SER A 270 12.35 16.02 -3.00
CA SER A 270 13.30 17.06 -2.63
C SER A 270 14.59 16.90 -3.43
N CYS A 271 15.22 18.02 -3.81
CA CYS A 271 16.54 18.01 -4.44
C CYS A 271 17.66 17.42 -3.57
N ARG A 272 17.44 17.27 -2.24
CA ARG A 272 18.43 16.74 -1.30
C ARG A 272 19.03 15.38 -1.69
N THR A 273 18.27 14.57 -2.42
CA THR A 273 18.69 13.24 -2.88
C THR A 273 18.87 13.17 -4.39
N LEU A 274 19.00 14.31 -5.07
CA LEU A 274 19.19 14.36 -6.53
C LEU A 274 20.47 13.61 -6.92
N GLY A 275 20.36 12.76 -7.95
CA GLY A 275 21.47 11.94 -8.43
C GLY A 275 21.68 10.63 -7.64
N MET A 276 20.85 10.34 -6.62
CA MET A 276 20.87 9.07 -5.90
C MET A 276 19.98 8.00 -6.54
N GLY A 277 19.12 8.36 -7.50
CA GLY A 277 18.19 7.44 -8.17
C GLY A 277 16.99 7.01 -7.32
N VAL A 278 16.69 7.76 -6.25
CA VAL A 278 15.61 7.42 -5.30
C VAL A 278 14.25 7.51 -5.97
N GLU A 279 14.00 8.59 -6.71
CA GLU A 279 12.78 8.82 -7.47
C GLU A 279 12.51 7.68 -8.46
N LYS A 280 13.54 7.24 -9.20
CA LYS A 280 13.43 6.11 -10.12
C LYS A 280 13.15 4.80 -9.38
N TRP A 281 13.89 4.54 -8.29
CA TRP A 281 13.69 3.34 -7.49
C TRP A 281 12.26 3.26 -6.92
N VAL A 282 11.71 4.37 -6.43
CA VAL A 282 10.32 4.42 -5.96
C VAL A 282 9.35 4.18 -7.11
N TYR A 283 9.58 4.79 -8.27
CA TYR A 283 8.75 4.59 -9.46
C TYR A 283 8.69 3.10 -9.88
N GLU A 284 9.83 2.42 -9.90
CA GLU A 284 9.93 0.99 -10.16
C GLU A 284 9.27 0.15 -9.06
N LYS A 285 9.46 0.52 -7.80
CA LYS A 285 8.84 -0.14 -6.64
C LYS A 285 7.31 -0.08 -6.67
N LEU A 286 6.76 0.99 -7.23
CA LEU A 286 5.32 1.19 -7.43
C LEU A 286 4.78 0.43 -8.66
N GLY A 287 5.63 -0.28 -9.41
CA GLY A 287 5.23 -1.03 -10.59
C GLY A 287 5.11 -0.18 -11.85
N ARG A 288 5.81 0.97 -11.91
CA ARG A 288 5.79 1.93 -13.03
C ARG A 288 4.37 2.33 -13.45
N PRO A 289 3.55 2.88 -12.54
CA PRO A 289 2.23 3.42 -12.89
C PRO A 289 2.35 4.48 -13.99
N ASP A 290 1.26 4.70 -14.72
CA ASP A 290 1.20 5.73 -15.76
C ASP A 290 1.51 7.11 -15.16
N LEU A 291 2.39 7.86 -15.80
CA LEU A 291 2.87 9.15 -15.32
C LEU A 291 3.02 10.12 -16.50
N THR A 292 2.13 11.10 -16.56
CA THR A 292 2.27 12.23 -17.48
C THR A 292 3.19 13.28 -16.85
N VAL A 293 4.43 13.35 -17.32
CA VAL A 293 5.39 14.38 -16.90
C VAL A 293 4.99 15.73 -17.48
N VAL A 294 4.90 16.76 -16.64
CA VAL A 294 4.53 18.12 -17.02
C VAL A 294 5.72 19.06 -16.86
N GLY A 295 6.12 19.71 -17.95
CA GLY A 295 7.22 20.69 -17.98
C GLY A 295 8.60 20.07 -17.74
N ASP A 296 9.58 20.92 -17.47
CA ASP A 296 10.97 20.47 -17.28
C ASP A 296 11.16 19.79 -15.91
N VAL A 297 11.75 18.59 -15.95
CA VAL A 297 12.18 17.82 -14.78
C VAL A 297 13.63 17.40 -14.93
N VAL A 298 14.37 17.32 -13.82
CA VAL A 298 15.83 17.09 -13.83
C VAL A 298 16.24 15.62 -13.72
N SER A 299 15.27 14.70 -13.57
CA SER A 299 15.54 13.27 -13.42
C SER A 299 14.87 12.46 -14.53
N ASP A 300 15.61 11.49 -15.08
CA ASP A 300 15.07 10.49 -15.99
C ASP A 300 14.55 9.27 -15.21
N LEU A 301 13.23 9.10 -15.21
CA LEU A 301 12.56 7.96 -14.58
C LEU A 301 12.47 6.73 -15.50
N PHE A 302 12.61 6.93 -16.81
CA PHE A 302 12.26 5.93 -17.83
C PHE A 302 13.47 5.18 -18.39
N GLY A 303 14.69 5.60 -18.03
CA GLY A 303 15.91 4.88 -18.38
C GLY A 303 15.86 3.40 -18.01
N SER A 304 16.52 2.55 -18.79
CA SER A 304 16.48 1.08 -18.63
C SER A 304 17.37 0.53 -17.51
N GLU A 305 18.33 1.32 -17.02
CA GLU A 305 19.33 0.87 -16.05
C GLU A 305 18.71 0.61 -14.66
N PRO A 306 18.76 -0.62 -14.11
CA PRO A 306 18.17 -0.92 -12.82
C PRO A 306 18.93 -0.25 -11.67
N ILE A 307 18.22 0.22 -10.66
CA ILE A 307 18.82 0.78 -9.45
C ILE A 307 19.15 -0.35 -8.47
N ASP A 308 20.41 -0.78 -8.42
CA ASP A 308 20.89 -1.89 -7.60
C ASP A 308 21.63 -1.46 -6.31
N TRP A 309 21.77 -0.16 -6.07
CA TRP A 309 22.49 0.43 -4.93
C TRP A 309 21.61 0.88 -3.75
N ILE A 310 20.29 0.79 -3.90
CA ILE A 310 19.33 1.13 -2.85
C ILE A 310 18.84 -0.15 -2.19
N ASN A 311 18.93 -0.22 -0.86
CA ASN A 311 18.49 -1.37 -0.06
C ASN A 311 19.17 -2.70 -0.46
N GLN A 312 20.47 -2.68 -0.73
CA GLN A 312 21.26 -3.80 -1.30
C GLN A 312 21.21 -5.11 -0.51
N ASP A 313 20.95 -5.08 0.80
CA ASP A 313 21.08 -6.27 1.66
C ASP A 313 19.77 -7.03 1.91
N GLY A 314 18.66 -6.69 1.24
CA GLY A 314 17.35 -7.23 1.65
C GLY A 314 16.97 -6.88 3.10
N ALA A 315 17.80 -6.05 3.77
CA ALA A 315 17.52 -5.37 5.02
C ALA A 315 16.49 -4.29 4.72
N VAL A 316 15.25 -4.75 4.61
CA VAL A 316 14.07 -4.16 5.24
C VAL A 316 14.40 -2.83 5.93
N GLY A 317 13.82 -1.75 5.42
CA GLY A 317 13.73 -0.51 6.18
C GLY A 317 13.23 -0.80 7.59
N SER A 318 14.15 -0.74 8.56
CA SER A 318 13.99 -0.30 9.94
C SER A 318 15.15 -0.81 10.81
N ASP A 319 15.94 0.10 11.38
CA ASP A 319 16.32 0.00 12.80
C ASP A 319 15.37 0.83 13.69
N ARG A 320 14.34 1.44 13.10
CA ARG A 320 13.17 1.96 13.83
C ARG A 320 11.91 1.73 13.00
N PRO A 321 11.05 0.78 13.39
CA PRO A 321 9.67 0.79 12.93
C PRO A 321 9.02 2.08 13.42
N ALA A 322 8.09 2.65 12.65
CA ALA A 322 7.18 3.70 13.13
C ALA A 322 6.38 3.26 14.38
N ASP A 323 6.44 1.97 14.73
CA ASP A 323 5.81 1.38 15.90
C ASP A 323 6.61 0.17 16.42
N GLY A 324 7.84 0.41 16.92
CA GLY A 324 8.63 -0.41 17.88
C GLY A 324 8.81 -1.94 17.75
N GLY A 325 8.18 -2.64 16.80
CA GLY A 325 8.10 -4.10 16.74
C GLY A 325 8.72 -4.72 15.48
N GLN A 326 9.21 -5.95 15.61
CA GLN A 326 9.78 -6.75 14.52
C GLN A 326 8.75 -6.93 13.38
N LYS A 327 9.20 -6.80 12.12
CA LYS A 327 8.35 -7.08 10.95
C LYS A 327 7.97 -8.56 10.90
N LEU A 328 6.75 -8.82 10.42
CA LEU A 328 6.28 -10.17 10.12
C LEU A 328 7.11 -10.75 8.96
N GLU A 329 7.31 -12.07 8.94
CA GLU A 329 8.07 -12.73 7.87
C GLU A 329 7.29 -12.71 6.54
N SER A 330 6.05 -13.20 6.57
CA SER A 330 5.21 -13.31 5.40
C SER A 330 3.75 -13.16 5.76
N VAL A 331 3.00 -12.48 4.89
CA VAL A 331 1.55 -12.29 5.01
C VAL A 331 0.89 -12.67 3.70
N VAL A 332 -0.17 -13.47 3.77
CA VAL A 332 -1.03 -13.81 2.63
C VAL A 332 -2.43 -13.29 2.93
N VAL A 333 -2.88 -12.30 2.17
CA VAL A 333 -4.24 -11.74 2.27
C VAL A 333 -5.11 -12.41 1.22
N TYR A 334 -6.22 -13.02 1.64
CA TYR A 334 -7.17 -13.69 0.75
C TYR A 334 -8.58 -13.15 1.03
N GLY A 335 -9.22 -12.54 0.03
CA GLY A 335 -10.54 -11.95 0.25
C GLY A 335 -11.10 -11.12 -0.90
N GLY A 336 -11.83 -10.06 -0.55
CA GLY A 336 -12.54 -9.21 -1.50
C GLY A 336 -11.73 -8.04 -2.02
N CYS A 337 -12.43 -6.99 -2.45
CA CYS A 337 -11.82 -5.72 -2.85
C CYS A 337 -10.97 -5.09 -1.73
N GLU A 338 -11.22 -5.45 -0.47
CA GLU A 338 -10.48 -5.02 0.72
C GLU A 338 -9.08 -5.63 0.80
N ALA A 339 -8.84 -6.75 0.10
CA ALA A 339 -7.57 -7.47 0.17
C ALA A 339 -6.40 -6.64 -0.39
N GLU A 340 -6.63 -5.89 -1.46
CA GLU A 340 -5.61 -5.04 -2.09
C GLU A 340 -5.16 -3.85 -1.23
N PRO A 341 -6.06 -2.96 -0.75
CA PRO A 341 -5.67 -1.86 0.12
C PRO A 341 -5.06 -2.38 1.42
N LEU A 342 -5.58 -3.48 1.99
CA LEU A 342 -5.00 -4.09 3.17
C LEU A 342 -3.57 -4.61 2.92
N ALA A 343 -3.35 -5.33 1.83
CA ALA A 343 -2.04 -5.86 1.47
C ALA A 343 -1.00 -4.75 1.28
N LEU A 344 -1.40 -3.57 0.78
CA LEU A 344 -0.50 -2.43 0.71
C LEU A 344 0.06 -2.06 2.10
N TYR A 345 -0.80 -1.88 3.09
CA TYR A 345 -0.35 -1.50 4.45
C TYR A 345 0.44 -2.61 5.12
N MET A 346 0.11 -3.87 4.83
CA MET A 346 0.90 -4.99 5.33
C MET A 346 2.34 -4.97 4.80
N LYS A 347 2.64 -4.35 3.64
CA LYS A 347 4.03 -4.24 3.12
C LYS A 347 4.93 -3.39 4.03
N ALA A 348 4.36 -2.48 4.81
CA ALA A 348 5.13 -1.73 5.81
C ALA A 348 5.49 -2.61 7.01
N LEU A 349 4.60 -3.57 7.35
CA LEU A 349 4.64 -4.37 8.58
C LEU A 349 5.20 -5.78 8.36
N SER A 350 5.39 -6.22 7.12
CA SER A 350 5.83 -7.56 6.73
C SER A 350 6.93 -7.52 5.67
N ARG A 351 7.85 -8.50 5.68
CA ARG A 351 8.90 -8.62 4.65
C ARG A 351 8.33 -9.07 3.31
N GLN A 352 7.36 -10.00 3.36
CA GLN A 352 6.68 -10.50 2.17
C GLN A 352 5.17 -10.33 2.34
N VAL A 353 4.50 -9.89 1.27
CA VAL A 353 3.04 -9.79 1.22
C VAL A 353 2.56 -10.29 -0.12
N ARG A 354 1.59 -11.18 -0.08
CA ARG A 354 0.85 -11.68 -1.24
C ARG A 354 -0.64 -11.40 -1.04
N SER A 355 -1.32 -10.89 -2.04
CA SER A 355 -2.78 -10.74 -2.05
C SER A 355 -3.41 -11.67 -3.08
N ILE A 356 -4.57 -12.22 -2.75
CA ILE A 356 -5.44 -13.00 -3.63
C ILE A 356 -6.83 -12.43 -3.45
N GLY A 357 -7.29 -11.71 -4.47
CA GLY A 357 -8.53 -10.94 -4.43
C GLY A 357 -9.46 -11.29 -5.59
N HIS A 358 -10.54 -10.53 -5.73
CA HIS A 358 -11.41 -10.59 -6.90
C HIS A 358 -10.62 -10.32 -8.17
N PHE A 359 -11.03 -10.91 -9.29
CA PHE A 359 -10.40 -10.64 -10.57
C PHE A 359 -11.42 -10.72 -11.71
N ALA A 360 -11.12 -10.01 -12.80
CA ALA A 360 -11.89 -10.09 -14.03
C ALA A 360 -11.29 -11.13 -14.99
N ALA A 361 -12.14 -11.80 -15.73
CA ALA A 361 -11.78 -12.76 -16.76
C ALA A 361 -12.62 -12.47 -18.00
N GLY A 362 -12.14 -11.56 -18.85
CA GLY A 362 -12.89 -11.00 -19.97
C GLY A 362 -14.19 -10.32 -19.51
N GLY A 363 -15.34 -10.85 -19.93
CA GLY A 363 -16.68 -10.39 -19.52
C GLY A 363 -17.15 -10.87 -18.14
N LEU A 364 -16.39 -11.73 -17.45
CA LEU A 364 -16.75 -12.27 -16.14
C LEU A 364 -15.97 -11.60 -15.00
N TYR A 365 -16.55 -11.64 -13.81
CA TYR A 365 -15.98 -11.17 -12.55
C TYR A 365 -16.10 -12.27 -11.49
N LEU A 366 -14.97 -12.65 -10.89
CA LEU A 366 -14.91 -13.75 -9.95
C LEU A 366 -14.72 -13.23 -8.52
N ARG A 367 -15.64 -13.63 -7.64
CA ARG A 367 -15.60 -13.30 -6.22
C ARG A 367 -14.80 -14.38 -5.47
N MET A 368 -13.71 -13.95 -4.83
CA MET A 368 -12.83 -14.80 -4.02
C MET A 368 -13.14 -14.71 -2.52
N ASN A 369 -14.02 -13.81 -2.09
CA ASN A 369 -14.30 -13.52 -0.68
C ASN A 369 -15.30 -14.46 -0.02
N SER A 370 -15.18 -15.78 -0.27
CA SER A 370 -15.92 -16.84 0.41
C SER A 370 -14.98 -17.93 0.91
N ALA A 371 -15.21 -18.43 2.12
CA ALA A 371 -14.45 -19.54 2.69
C ALA A 371 -14.58 -20.79 1.82
N ARG A 372 -15.75 -21.02 1.22
CA ARG A 372 -16.01 -22.18 0.36
C ARG A 372 -15.20 -22.12 -0.93
N VAL A 373 -15.11 -20.95 -1.57
CA VAL A 373 -14.29 -20.76 -2.77
C VAL A 373 -12.81 -20.98 -2.42
N ALA A 374 -12.34 -20.46 -1.28
CA ALA A 374 -10.98 -20.66 -0.79
C ALA A 374 -10.65 -22.15 -0.61
N LEU A 375 -11.53 -22.92 0.02
CA LEU A 375 -11.40 -24.37 0.15
C LEU A 375 -11.39 -25.09 -1.20
N GLY A 376 -12.16 -24.60 -2.17
CA GLY A 376 -12.15 -25.10 -3.55
C GLY A 376 -10.76 -24.99 -4.17
N VAL A 377 -10.10 -23.85 -4.04
CA VAL A 377 -8.73 -23.63 -4.54
C VAL A 377 -7.73 -24.60 -3.92
N LEU A 378 -7.85 -24.90 -2.63
CA LEU A 378 -6.94 -25.82 -1.93
C LEU A 378 -7.08 -27.30 -2.37
N ASN A 379 -8.24 -27.68 -2.87
CA ASN A 379 -8.59 -29.07 -3.20
C ASN A 379 -8.71 -29.34 -4.71
N ARG A 380 -8.52 -28.32 -5.54
CA ARG A 380 -8.64 -28.41 -6.99
C ARG A 380 -7.27 -28.62 -7.63
N THR A 381 -7.18 -29.55 -8.57
CA THR A 381 -5.98 -29.71 -9.40
C THR A 381 -6.12 -28.99 -10.74
N GLU A 382 -4.99 -28.58 -11.33
CA GLU A 382 -4.99 -27.98 -12.66
C GLU A 382 -5.66 -28.91 -13.69
N HIS A 383 -5.35 -30.21 -13.65
CA HIS A 383 -5.91 -31.18 -14.59
C HIS A 383 -7.43 -31.26 -14.52
N GLU A 384 -8.00 -31.32 -13.31
CA GLU A 384 -9.45 -31.45 -13.14
C GLU A 384 -10.22 -30.16 -13.50
N PHE A 385 -9.56 -29.00 -13.45
CA PHE A 385 -10.18 -27.70 -13.75
C PHE A 385 -9.88 -27.17 -15.16
N ALA A 386 -9.07 -27.88 -15.94
CA ALA A 386 -8.62 -27.40 -17.25
C ALA A 386 -9.80 -27.11 -18.20
N SER A 387 -10.79 -28.00 -18.23
CA SER A 387 -11.99 -27.83 -19.08
C SER A 387 -12.82 -26.63 -18.67
N ASP A 388 -13.05 -26.45 -17.37
CA ASP A 388 -13.78 -25.30 -16.83
C ASP A 388 -13.07 -23.98 -17.12
N ALA A 389 -11.75 -23.95 -16.90
CA ALA A 389 -10.92 -22.79 -17.17
C ALA A 389 -10.96 -22.41 -18.65
N GLN A 390 -10.87 -23.38 -19.56
CA GLN A 390 -10.94 -23.14 -20.98
C GLN A 390 -12.33 -22.67 -21.42
N ALA A 391 -13.38 -23.39 -21.03
CA ALA A 391 -14.75 -23.13 -21.49
C ALA A 391 -15.31 -21.80 -20.99
N MET A 392 -14.98 -21.41 -19.76
CA MET A 392 -15.44 -20.16 -19.16
C MET A 392 -14.41 -19.03 -19.30
N GLY A 393 -13.25 -19.27 -19.91
CA GLY A 393 -12.17 -18.29 -20.06
C GLY A 393 -11.56 -17.84 -18.73
N LEU A 394 -11.47 -18.74 -17.74
CA LEU A 394 -10.97 -18.44 -16.39
C LEU A 394 -9.46 -18.70 -16.30
N PRO A 395 -8.72 -17.89 -15.51
CA PRO A 395 -7.29 -18.09 -15.29
C PRO A 395 -7.05 -19.29 -14.36
N GLN A 396 -6.79 -20.45 -14.97
CA GLN A 396 -6.55 -21.73 -14.29
C GLN A 396 -5.55 -21.62 -13.13
N LYS A 397 -4.44 -20.90 -13.35
CA LYS A 397 -3.37 -20.73 -12.37
C LYS A 397 -3.86 -20.10 -11.07
N ILE A 398 -4.65 -19.03 -11.13
CA ILE A 398 -5.15 -18.33 -9.92
C ILE A 398 -6.08 -19.24 -9.11
N LEU A 399 -6.91 -20.01 -9.81
CA LEU A 399 -7.96 -20.83 -9.22
C LEU A 399 -7.49 -22.22 -8.75
N CYS A 400 -6.26 -22.61 -9.07
CA CYS A 400 -5.62 -23.85 -8.60
C CYS A 400 -4.36 -23.58 -7.76
N ASP A 401 -4.03 -22.31 -7.48
CA ASP A 401 -2.86 -21.94 -6.68
C ASP A 401 -3.15 -22.18 -5.20
N ASN A 402 -2.70 -23.33 -4.71
CA ASN A 402 -2.70 -23.62 -3.28
C ASN A 402 -1.85 -22.59 -2.53
N PHE A 403 -2.51 -21.55 -2.03
CA PHE A 403 -1.89 -20.44 -1.32
C PHE A 403 -1.24 -20.83 0.02
N PHE A 404 -1.41 -22.07 0.49
CA PHE A 404 -0.65 -22.64 1.61
C PHE A 404 0.67 -23.29 1.20
N ALA A 405 0.85 -23.65 -0.07
CA ALA A 405 2.02 -24.42 -0.52
C ALA A 405 3.34 -23.65 -0.35
N ALA A 406 3.32 -22.33 -0.48
CA ALA A 406 4.50 -21.47 -0.34
C ALA A 406 4.68 -20.92 1.09
N ALA A 407 3.91 -21.39 2.08
CA ALA A 407 3.96 -20.88 3.44
C ALA A 407 5.24 -21.28 4.16
N THR A 408 5.83 -20.35 4.89
CA THR A 408 6.98 -20.58 5.78
C THR A 408 6.53 -20.48 7.23
N ALA A 409 7.36 -20.95 8.16
CA ALA A 409 7.07 -20.78 9.59
C ALA A 409 6.86 -19.29 9.91
N GLY A 410 5.80 -18.98 10.67
CA GLY A 410 5.42 -17.61 10.99
C GLY A 410 4.59 -16.89 9.92
N THR A 411 4.26 -17.51 8.79
CA THR A 411 3.33 -16.91 7.80
C THR A 411 1.97 -16.63 8.45
N VAL A 412 1.45 -15.42 8.22
CA VAL A 412 0.13 -14.99 8.66
C VAL A 412 -0.84 -15.03 7.48
N PHE A 413 -1.92 -15.79 7.60
CA PHE A 413 -3.03 -15.77 6.65
C PHE A 413 -4.10 -14.81 7.13
N VAL A 414 -4.49 -13.86 6.28
CA VAL A 414 -5.54 -12.89 6.57
C VAL A 414 -6.70 -13.18 5.64
N PHE A 415 -7.84 -13.58 6.20
CA PHE A 415 -9.03 -13.93 5.45
C PHE A 415 -10.10 -12.87 5.60
N ASN A 416 -10.76 -12.52 4.50
CA ASN A 416 -11.89 -11.60 4.50
C ASN A 416 -13.01 -12.19 3.62
N PHE A 417 -14.03 -12.76 4.28
CA PHE A 417 -15.08 -13.55 3.63
C PHE A 417 -16.46 -12.90 3.71
N ASN A 418 -16.54 -11.60 3.47
CA ASN A 418 -17.77 -10.85 3.72
C ASN A 418 -18.98 -11.28 2.90
N ILE A 419 -18.80 -11.97 1.76
CA ILE A 419 -19.95 -12.45 0.98
C ILE A 419 -20.71 -13.54 1.75
N ASP A 420 -20.03 -14.29 2.61
CA ASP A 420 -20.61 -15.34 3.45
C ASP A 420 -21.54 -14.81 4.56
N ILE A 421 -21.59 -13.48 4.76
CA ILE A 421 -22.47 -12.84 5.74
C ILE A 421 -23.92 -12.82 5.25
N ASN A 422 -24.12 -12.60 3.96
CA ASN A 422 -25.44 -12.40 3.34
C ASN A 422 -25.77 -13.53 2.36
N PRO A 423 -27.07 -13.78 2.12
CA PRO A 423 -27.47 -14.76 1.14
C PRO A 423 -26.94 -14.44 -0.26
N HIS A 424 -26.39 -15.44 -0.94
CA HIS A 424 -25.85 -15.32 -2.29
C HIS A 424 -25.96 -16.63 -3.07
N TYR A 425 -25.84 -16.55 -4.39
CA TYR A 425 -25.83 -17.73 -5.26
C TYR A 425 -24.40 -18.14 -5.61
N ALA A 426 -24.16 -19.44 -5.70
CA ALA A 426 -22.90 -20.01 -6.16
C ALA A 426 -23.15 -21.09 -7.23
N LEU A 427 -22.14 -21.31 -8.06
CA LEU A 427 -22.07 -22.43 -8.99
C LEU A 427 -21.34 -23.59 -8.32
N ARG A 428 -22.02 -24.70 -8.05
CA ARG A 428 -21.40 -25.93 -7.52
C ARG A 428 -21.16 -26.93 -8.64
N HIS A 429 -19.93 -27.39 -8.80
CA HIS A 429 -19.60 -28.36 -9.85
C HIS A 429 -20.30 -29.70 -9.58
N LYS A 430 -21.08 -30.25 -10.53
CA LYS A 430 -21.90 -31.48 -10.31
C LYS A 430 -21.06 -32.71 -9.95
N LYS A 431 -19.89 -32.86 -10.59
CA LYS A 431 -18.94 -33.97 -10.34
C LYS A 431 -18.06 -33.78 -9.09
N PHE A 432 -17.36 -32.65 -9.00
CA PHE A 432 -16.31 -32.45 -7.99
C PHE A 432 -16.77 -31.69 -6.74
N GLY A 433 -17.88 -30.95 -6.86
CA GLY A 433 -18.49 -30.21 -5.78
C GLY A 433 -17.84 -28.88 -5.42
N TRP A 434 -16.64 -28.53 -5.90
CA TRP A 434 -16.12 -27.18 -5.63
C TRP A 434 -17.09 -26.11 -6.13
N GLU A 435 -17.02 -24.94 -5.48
CA GLU A 435 -17.91 -23.83 -5.81
C GLU A 435 -17.14 -22.67 -6.45
N LEU A 436 -17.82 -21.96 -7.34
CA LEU A 436 -17.38 -20.71 -7.95
C LEU A 436 -18.44 -19.64 -7.73
N LEU A 437 -17.98 -18.41 -7.52
CA LEU A 437 -18.83 -17.23 -7.47
C LEU A 437 -18.48 -16.36 -8.67
N VAL A 438 -19.32 -16.42 -9.70
CA VAL A 438 -19.08 -15.77 -10.99
C VAL A 438 -20.24 -14.82 -11.29
N GLU A 439 -19.91 -13.58 -11.60
CA GLU A 439 -20.86 -12.52 -11.96
C GLU A 439 -20.45 -11.91 -13.32
N PRO A 440 -21.36 -11.29 -14.07
CA PRO A 440 -21.00 -10.47 -15.22
C PRO A 440 -20.22 -9.22 -14.75
N ARG A 441 -19.13 -8.89 -15.45
CA ARG A 441 -18.29 -7.72 -15.15
C ARG A 441 -19.07 -6.40 -15.27
N PHE A 442 -18.82 -5.40 -14.42
CA PHE A 442 -19.56 -4.12 -14.42
C PHE A 442 -21.05 -4.20 -14.04
N LEU A 443 -21.61 -5.39 -13.82
CA LEU A 443 -22.98 -5.61 -13.32
C LEU A 443 -22.92 -6.38 -11.99
N PRO A 444 -22.28 -5.82 -10.96
CA PRO A 444 -22.13 -6.52 -9.69
C PRO A 444 -23.51 -6.81 -9.08
N HIS A 445 -23.66 -7.98 -8.48
CA HIS A 445 -24.91 -8.47 -7.87
C HIS A 445 -26.04 -8.80 -8.84
N THR A 446 -25.80 -8.75 -10.15
CA THR A 446 -26.73 -9.29 -11.15
C THR A 446 -26.45 -10.77 -11.38
N SER A 447 -27.31 -11.64 -10.85
CA SER A 447 -27.24 -13.07 -11.15
C SER A 447 -27.88 -13.35 -12.51
N LEU A 448 -27.07 -13.70 -13.51
CA LEU A 448 -27.57 -14.35 -14.73
C LEU A 448 -27.86 -15.84 -14.51
N LEU A 449 -27.42 -16.38 -13.37
CA LEU A 449 -27.61 -17.78 -13.01
C LEU A 449 -29.09 -18.04 -12.75
N GLY A 450 -29.67 -19.00 -13.48
CA GLY A 450 -31.10 -19.36 -13.42
C GLY A 450 -31.99 -18.73 -14.51
N LEU A 451 -31.45 -17.91 -15.40
CA LEU A 451 -32.17 -17.42 -16.60
C LEU A 451 -32.29 -18.52 -17.67
N SER A 452 -33.09 -18.29 -18.74
CA SER A 452 -32.93 -19.06 -19.98
C SER A 452 -31.77 -18.50 -20.80
N GLU A 453 -31.28 -19.25 -21.78
CA GLU A 453 -30.23 -18.74 -22.68
C GLU A 453 -30.68 -17.46 -23.40
N GLU A 454 -31.92 -17.44 -23.90
CA GLU A 454 -32.49 -16.29 -24.60
C GLU A 454 -32.57 -15.06 -23.66
N ALA A 455 -32.94 -15.27 -22.40
CA ALA A 455 -32.98 -14.21 -21.40
C ALA A 455 -31.57 -13.71 -21.03
N CYS A 456 -30.59 -14.61 -20.92
CA CYS A 456 -29.19 -14.25 -20.71
C CYS A 456 -28.66 -13.41 -21.88
N ARG A 457 -28.90 -13.86 -23.12
CA ARG A 457 -28.48 -13.15 -24.34
C ARG A 457 -29.15 -11.77 -24.45
N ALA A 458 -30.46 -11.70 -24.23
CA ALA A 458 -31.19 -10.43 -24.24
C ALA A 458 -30.68 -9.45 -23.17
N HIS A 459 -30.30 -9.94 -21.99
CA HIS A 459 -29.71 -9.10 -20.94
C HIS A 459 -28.34 -8.56 -21.38
N MET A 460 -27.49 -9.40 -21.99
CA MET A 460 -26.18 -8.98 -22.48
C MET A 460 -26.28 -7.97 -23.62
N GLU A 461 -27.25 -8.13 -24.53
CA GLU A 461 -27.55 -7.16 -25.59
C GLU A 461 -27.96 -5.79 -25.04
N GLN A 462 -28.76 -5.77 -23.98
CA GLN A 462 -29.14 -4.52 -23.28
C GLN A 462 -27.93 -3.81 -22.63
N CYS A 463 -26.83 -4.54 -22.42
CA CYS A 463 -25.60 -4.03 -21.81
C CYS A 463 -24.51 -3.66 -22.85
N ALA A 464 -24.86 -3.50 -24.13
CA ALA A 464 -23.91 -3.20 -25.22
C ALA A 464 -23.08 -1.92 -25.04
N GLY A 465 -23.49 -0.99 -24.17
CA GLY A 465 -22.68 0.19 -23.81
C GLY A 465 -21.51 -0.11 -22.87
N ALA A 466 -21.55 -1.20 -22.12
CA ALA A 466 -20.54 -1.59 -21.13
C ALA A 466 -19.71 -2.81 -21.55
N TYR A 467 -20.15 -3.55 -22.58
CA TYR A 467 -19.54 -4.79 -23.05
C TYR A 467 -19.25 -4.74 -24.55
N SER A 468 -18.09 -5.25 -24.97
CA SER A 468 -17.85 -5.55 -26.38
C SER A 468 -18.65 -6.78 -26.82
N ALA A 469 -18.88 -6.93 -28.13
CA ALA A 469 -19.54 -8.12 -28.69
C ALA A 469 -18.83 -9.41 -28.28
N ASP A 470 -17.49 -9.42 -28.27
CA ASP A 470 -16.69 -10.58 -27.82
C ASP A 470 -16.93 -10.90 -26.34
N MET A 471 -17.01 -9.89 -25.47
CA MET A 471 -17.29 -10.12 -24.05
C MET A 471 -18.73 -10.61 -23.82
N GLN A 472 -19.70 -10.11 -24.60
CA GLN A 472 -21.08 -10.60 -24.52
C GLN A 472 -21.15 -12.09 -24.86
N GLU A 473 -20.54 -12.49 -25.98
CA GLU A 473 -20.55 -13.89 -26.40
C GLU A 473 -19.78 -14.77 -25.41
N GLN A 474 -18.67 -14.28 -24.84
CA GLN A 474 -17.96 -14.98 -23.78
C GLN A 474 -18.82 -15.23 -22.54
N VAL A 475 -19.59 -14.22 -22.07
CA VAL A 475 -20.48 -14.38 -20.91
C VAL A 475 -21.55 -15.43 -21.20
N VAL A 476 -22.15 -15.40 -22.40
CA VAL A 476 -23.18 -16.37 -22.80
C VAL A 476 -22.60 -17.79 -22.90
N ALA A 477 -21.43 -17.96 -23.52
CA ALA A 477 -20.77 -19.26 -23.63
C ALA A 477 -20.39 -19.84 -22.26
N ALA A 478 -19.83 -19.01 -21.37
CA ALA A 478 -19.52 -19.42 -20.01
C ALA A 478 -20.77 -19.81 -19.22
N TRP A 479 -21.88 -19.09 -19.43
CA TRP A 479 -23.17 -19.39 -18.83
C TRP A 479 -23.72 -20.75 -19.31
N GLN A 480 -23.71 -21.02 -20.63
CA GLN A 480 -24.16 -22.29 -21.20
C GLN A 480 -23.38 -23.47 -20.60
N TYR A 481 -22.05 -23.38 -20.60
CA TYR A 481 -21.20 -24.40 -20.00
C TYR A 481 -21.49 -24.60 -18.50
N ALA A 482 -21.71 -23.50 -17.78
CA ALA A 482 -22.05 -23.55 -16.37
C ALA A 482 -23.37 -24.28 -16.12
N MET A 483 -24.42 -24.06 -16.92
CA MET A 483 -25.70 -24.74 -16.75
C MET A 483 -25.62 -26.26 -16.99
N GLU A 484 -24.73 -26.69 -17.89
CA GLU A 484 -24.47 -28.10 -18.16
C GLU A 484 -23.64 -28.77 -17.04
N THR A 485 -22.60 -28.08 -16.54
CA THR A 485 -21.57 -28.69 -15.67
C THR A 485 -21.77 -28.40 -14.18
N TYR A 486 -22.48 -27.32 -13.85
CA TYR A 486 -22.70 -26.83 -12.50
C TYR A 486 -24.19 -26.82 -12.14
N GLU A 487 -24.49 -26.91 -10.86
CA GLU A 487 -25.79 -26.59 -10.29
C GLU A 487 -25.74 -25.24 -9.58
N VAL A 488 -26.81 -24.46 -9.67
CA VAL A 488 -26.94 -23.19 -8.95
C VAL A 488 -27.41 -23.51 -7.54
N VAL A 489 -26.63 -23.10 -6.53
CA VAL A 489 -26.95 -23.31 -5.11
C VAL A 489 -27.15 -21.97 -4.42
N LEU A 490 -28.23 -21.86 -3.65
CA LEU A 490 -28.44 -20.74 -2.74
C LEU A 490 -27.63 -21.00 -1.47
N LYS A 491 -26.87 -19.98 -1.05
CA LYS A 491 -26.16 -19.93 0.23
C LYS A 491 -26.87 -18.93 1.10
N ASP A 492 -27.64 -19.38 2.08
CA ASP A 492 -28.41 -18.53 2.98
C ASP A 492 -28.12 -18.81 4.47
N SER A 493 -27.25 -19.78 4.75
CA SER A 493 -26.96 -20.28 6.09
C SER A 493 -25.58 -19.87 6.56
N GLN A 494 -25.52 -18.92 7.50
CA GLN A 494 -24.26 -18.56 8.18
C GLN A 494 -23.60 -19.77 8.86
N LEU A 495 -24.37 -20.76 9.30
CA LEU A 495 -23.83 -22.00 9.89
C LEU A 495 -22.99 -22.80 8.88
N GLU A 496 -23.40 -22.87 7.61
CA GLU A 496 -22.60 -23.53 6.57
C GLU A 496 -21.27 -22.80 6.36
N HIS A 497 -21.31 -21.48 6.31
CA HIS A 497 -20.12 -20.66 6.12
C HIS A 497 -19.14 -20.74 7.31
N ILE A 498 -19.65 -20.82 8.53
CA ILE A 498 -18.82 -21.03 9.73
C ILE A 498 -18.18 -22.44 9.71
N ALA A 499 -18.90 -23.46 9.24
CA ALA A 499 -18.32 -24.79 9.04
C ALA A 499 -17.19 -24.77 8.00
N ASP A 500 -17.33 -23.98 6.94
CA ASP A 500 -16.30 -23.82 5.90
C ASP A 500 -15.07 -23.09 6.44
N LEU A 501 -15.30 -22.01 7.19
CA LEU A 501 -14.22 -21.31 7.86
C LEU A 501 -13.46 -22.23 8.83
N ARG A 502 -14.17 -23.09 9.58
CA ARG A 502 -13.54 -24.11 10.44
C ARG A 502 -12.61 -25.03 9.63
N CYS A 503 -13.08 -25.57 8.51
CA CYS A 503 -12.26 -26.44 7.65
C CYS A 503 -11.00 -25.72 7.17
N LEU A 504 -11.12 -24.44 6.88
CA LEU A 504 -9.99 -23.62 6.43
C LEU A 504 -8.98 -23.38 7.57
N LEU A 505 -9.45 -23.08 8.78
CA LEU A 505 -8.62 -22.95 9.98
C LEU A 505 -7.93 -24.27 10.35
N ASP A 506 -8.62 -25.40 10.19
CA ASP A 506 -8.08 -26.75 10.37
C ASP A 506 -7.05 -27.11 9.31
N SER A 507 -7.04 -26.41 8.17
CA SER A 507 -6.08 -26.60 7.08
C SER A 507 -4.85 -25.68 7.15
N ILE A 508 -4.82 -24.70 8.08
CA ILE A 508 -3.68 -23.79 8.26
C ILE A 508 -2.39 -24.60 8.50
N PRO A 509 -1.29 -24.34 7.76
CA PRO A 509 -0.04 -25.08 7.93
C PRO A 509 0.55 -24.94 9.33
N GLN A 510 1.38 -25.92 9.72
CA GLN A 510 2.10 -25.88 10.99
C GLN A 510 2.96 -24.61 11.09
N HIS A 511 3.06 -24.05 12.29
CA HIS A 511 3.77 -22.81 12.63
C HIS A 511 3.21 -21.53 11.97
N CYS A 512 2.10 -21.62 11.22
CA CYS A 512 1.43 -20.46 10.65
C CYS A 512 0.32 -19.95 11.58
N LYS A 513 -0.18 -18.75 11.26
CA LYS A 513 -1.23 -18.04 12.01
C LYS A 513 -2.36 -17.63 11.08
N ALA A 514 -3.54 -17.40 11.62
CA ALA A 514 -4.71 -16.94 10.87
C ALA A 514 -5.36 -15.72 11.52
N VAL A 515 -5.84 -14.78 10.71
CA VAL A 515 -6.68 -13.67 11.15
C VAL A 515 -7.88 -13.55 10.23
N VAL A 516 -9.08 -13.52 10.79
CA VAL A 516 -10.31 -13.29 10.05
C VAL A 516 -10.71 -11.83 10.22
N VAL A 517 -10.80 -11.09 9.12
CA VAL A 517 -11.28 -9.71 9.11
C VAL A 517 -12.76 -9.71 8.76
N VAL A 518 -13.58 -9.13 9.65
CA VAL A 518 -15.02 -8.97 9.47
C VAL A 518 -15.34 -7.49 9.28
N ASN A 519 -16.06 -7.17 8.21
CA ASN A 519 -16.42 -5.80 7.86
C ASN A 519 -17.31 -5.11 8.90
N HIS A 520 -17.46 -3.80 8.72
CA HIS A 520 -18.36 -2.97 9.51
C HIS A 520 -19.82 -3.42 9.31
N ASP A 521 -20.60 -3.40 10.39
CA ASP A 521 -22.05 -3.64 10.43
C ASP A 521 -22.91 -2.55 9.74
N LYS A 522 -22.27 -1.57 9.08
CA LYS A 522 -22.92 -0.50 8.34
C LYS A 522 -22.25 -0.32 7.00
N VAL A 523 -23.04 -0.07 5.98
CA VAL A 523 -22.57 0.17 4.61
C VAL A 523 -23.20 1.45 4.08
N ARG A 524 -22.42 2.28 3.40
CA ARG A 524 -22.96 3.45 2.69
C ARG A 524 -23.59 3.00 1.38
N SER A 525 -24.88 3.30 1.20
CA SER A 525 -25.63 2.94 -0.01
C SER A 525 -25.44 3.99 -1.11
N SER A 526 -25.13 3.53 -2.33
CA SER A 526 -25.00 4.37 -3.52
C SER A 526 -26.36 4.90 -4.03
N MET A 527 -27.48 4.28 -3.66
CA MET A 527 -28.80 4.66 -4.19
C MET A 527 -29.50 5.79 -3.43
N SER A 528 -29.04 6.16 -2.24
CA SER A 528 -29.82 7.02 -1.34
C SER A 528 -29.18 8.35 -0.96
N GLY A 529 -27.96 8.65 -1.40
CA GLY A 529 -27.25 9.88 -1.04
C GLY A 529 -27.05 10.00 0.48
N GLU A 530 -25.87 9.64 0.96
CA GLU A 530 -25.41 9.75 2.37
C GLU A 530 -26.00 8.80 3.42
N ASN A 531 -27.10 8.08 3.17
CA ASN A 531 -27.63 7.15 4.18
C ASN A 531 -26.77 5.87 4.34
N THR A 532 -26.28 5.64 5.56
CA THR A 532 -25.69 4.37 5.98
C THR A 532 -26.81 3.37 6.34
N VAL A 533 -26.74 2.16 5.81
CA VAL A 533 -27.66 1.06 6.12
C VAL A 533 -27.00 0.11 7.09
N SER A 534 -27.70 -0.26 8.17
CA SER A 534 -27.21 -1.25 9.14
C SER A 534 -27.48 -2.66 8.62
N ASN A 535 -26.49 -3.54 8.74
CA ASN A 535 -26.59 -4.96 8.43
C ASN A 535 -26.39 -5.78 9.72
N PRO A 536 -27.47 -6.12 10.44
CA PRO A 536 -27.37 -6.86 11.70
C PRO A 536 -26.79 -8.28 11.51
N ALA A 537 -26.83 -8.85 10.31
CA ALA A 537 -26.24 -10.16 10.02
C ALA A 537 -24.71 -10.19 10.25
N VAL A 538 -24.05 -9.03 10.13
CA VAL A 538 -22.61 -8.87 10.42
C VAL A 538 -22.33 -9.16 11.90
N LEU A 539 -23.18 -8.71 12.82
CA LEU A 539 -22.98 -8.90 14.26
C LEU A 539 -23.13 -10.38 14.64
N SER A 540 -24.13 -11.07 14.09
CA SER A 540 -24.32 -12.51 14.29
C SER A 540 -23.15 -13.31 13.72
N TYR A 541 -22.69 -12.97 12.52
CA TYR A 541 -21.53 -13.60 11.90
C TYR A 541 -20.25 -13.36 12.72
N LEU A 542 -20.00 -12.13 13.15
CA LEU A 542 -18.86 -11.77 14.00
C LEU A 542 -18.85 -12.57 15.31
N ALA A 543 -20.01 -12.73 15.96
CA ALA A 543 -20.13 -13.54 17.17
C ALA A 543 -19.75 -15.01 16.91
N ALA A 544 -20.24 -15.60 15.80
CA ALA A 544 -19.91 -16.97 15.44
C ALA A 544 -18.41 -17.14 15.07
N VAL A 545 -17.82 -16.18 14.35
CA VAL A 545 -16.39 -16.18 14.04
C VAL A 545 -15.54 -16.05 15.31
N ARG A 546 -15.96 -15.23 16.28
CA ARG A 546 -15.30 -15.12 17.60
C ARG A 546 -15.33 -16.42 18.35
N GLU A 547 -16.50 -17.04 18.44
CA GLU A 547 -16.65 -18.33 19.11
C GLU A 547 -15.75 -19.38 18.45
N LEU A 548 -15.74 -19.46 17.12
CA LEU A 548 -14.91 -20.40 16.39
C LEU A 548 -13.42 -20.14 16.62
N THR A 549 -12.95 -18.91 16.42
CA THR A 549 -11.53 -18.55 16.53
C THR A 549 -11.00 -18.69 17.96
N SER A 550 -11.85 -18.53 18.99
CA SER A 550 -11.46 -18.76 20.39
C SER A 550 -11.00 -20.20 20.70
N ARG A 551 -11.30 -21.15 19.81
CA ARG A 551 -10.89 -22.56 19.92
C ARG A 551 -9.49 -22.82 19.35
N TYR A 552 -8.84 -21.81 18.76
CA TYR A 552 -7.54 -21.93 18.10
C TYR A 552 -6.57 -20.88 18.62
N ASP A 553 -5.49 -21.31 19.29
CA ASP A 553 -4.45 -20.40 19.83
C ASP A 553 -3.68 -19.62 18.74
N TYR A 554 -3.80 -20.04 17.48
CA TYR A 554 -3.16 -19.46 16.31
C TYR A 554 -4.11 -18.66 15.42
N ALA A 555 -5.39 -18.54 15.79
CA ALA A 555 -6.38 -17.77 15.03
C ALA A 555 -6.86 -16.55 15.83
N ALA A 556 -7.13 -15.45 15.15
CA ALA A 556 -7.73 -14.26 15.74
C ALA A 556 -8.78 -13.65 14.80
N VAL A 557 -9.53 -12.68 15.31
CA VAL A 557 -10.52 -11.93 14.54
C VAL A 557 -10.27 -10.43 14.70
N VAL A 558 -10.44 -9.69 13.61
CA VAL A 558 -10.42 -8.23 13.59
C VAL A 558 -11.77 -7.75 13.06
N SER A 559 -12.48 -6.95 13.84
CA SER A 559 -13.73 -6.32 13.41
C SER A 559 -13.45 -4.88 12.98
N VAL A 560 -13.88 -4.52 11.77
CA VAL A 560 -13.77 -3.12 11.30
C VAL A 560 -14.74 -2.20 12.06
N SER A 561 -15.88 -2.72 12.54
CA SER A 561 -16.81 -1.97 13.43
C SER A 561 -16.14 -1.49 14.72
N GLU A 562 -15.07 -2.14 15.17
CA GLU A 562 -14.34 -1.77 16.39
C GLU A 562 -13.18 -0.79 16.12
N ILE A 563 -12.89 -0.52 14.84
CA ILE A 563 -11.79 0.34 14.39
C ILE A 563 -12.30 1.70 13.89
N ILE A 564 -13.47 1.70 13.25
CA ILE A 564 -14.10 2.93 12.75
C ILE A 564 -14.81 3.63 13.90
N GLU A 565 -14.44 4.88 14.13
CA GLU A 565 -15.07 5.76 15.13
C GLU A 565 -16.08 6.71 14.49
N ASP A 566 -15.89 7.07 13.22
CA ASP A 566 -16.73 8.02 12.48
C ASP A 566 -17.31 7.35 11.21
N VAL A 567 -18.62 7.50 11.02
CA VAL A 567 -19.33 7.01 9.83
C VAL A 567 -18.88 7.68 8.54
N SER A 568 -18.18 8.82 8.61
CA SER A 568 -17.55 9.47 7.46
C SER A 568 -16.43 8.62 6.84
N ASP A 569 -15.87 7.68 7.60
CA ASP A 569 -14.88 6.71 7.11
C ASP A 569 -15.52 5.58 6.27
N LEU A 570 -16.85 5.47 6.23
CA LEU A 570 -17.55 4.51 5.39
C LEU A 570 -17.68 5.04 3.97
N GLN A 571 -17.14 4.27 3.02
CA GLN A 571 -17.27 4.54 1.58
C GLN A 571 -18.33 3.62 0.95
N GLU A 572 -18.68 3.93 -0.31
CA GLU A 572 -19.64 3.11 -1.06
C GLU A 572 -19.14 1.67 -1.27
N GLY A 573 -20.08 0.74 -1.46
CA GLY A 573 -19.75 -0.66 -1.78
C GLY A 573 -19.17 -1.47 -0.62
N GLY A 574 -19.21 -0.94 0.61
CA GLY A 574 -18.63 -1.59 1.79
C GLY A 574 -17.13 -1.35 1.95
N HIS A 575 -16.58 -0.35 1.23
CA HIS A 575 -15.20 0.09 1.39
C HIS A 575 -15.04 1.12 2.51
N TYR A 576 -13.80 1.40 2.88
CA TYR A 576 -13.45 2.31 3.95
C TYR A 576 -12.47 3.37 3.50
N ALA A 577 -12.42 4.47 4.24
CA ALA A 577 -11.36 5.45 4.13
C ALA A 577 -10.01 4.77 4.33
N ARG A 578 -9.05 5.24 3.54
CA ARG A 578 -7.68 4.77 3.49
C ARG A 578 -7.06 4.42 4.87
N HIS A 579 -7.16 5.31 5.86
CA HIS A 579 -6.55 5.14 7.18
C HIS A 579 -7.19 4.00 7.99
N VAL A 580 -8.42 3.61 7.68
CA VAL A 580 -9.06 2.45 8.32
C VAL A 580 -8.30 1.17 7.98
N TYR A 581 -7.94 0.95 6.71
CA TYR A 581 -7.15 -0.22 6.31
C TYR A 581 -5.77 -0.23 6.96
N GLN A 582 -5.18 0.93 7.19
CA GLN A 582 -3.93 1.06 7.95
C GLN A 582 -4.11 0.63 9.41
N LYS A 583 -5.17 1.09 10.09
CA LYS A 583 -5.51 0.66 11.46
C LYS A 583 -5.77 -0.85 11.52
N VAL A 584 -6.49 -1.41 10.54
CA VAL A 584 -6.72 -2.87 10.42
C VAL A 584 -5.39 -3.62 10.27
N ALA A 585 -4.48 -3.15 9.41
CA ALA A 585 -3.16 -3.76 9.21
C ALA A 585 -2.32 -3.75 10.50
N ARG A 586 -2.28 -2.62 11.23
CA ARG A 586 -1.61 -2.52 12.53
C ARG A 586 -2.20 -3.49 13.53
N ARG A 587 -3.53 -3.56 13.62
CA ARG A 587 -4.22 -4.48 14.53
C ARG A 587 -3.92 -5.95 14.22
N ILE A 588 -3.85 -6.32 12.94
CA ILE A 588 -3.42 -7.67 12.52
C ILE A 588 -1.99 -7.96 13.01
N ALA A 589 -1.07 -7.01 12.81
CA ALA A 589 0.32 -7.18 13.24
C ALA A 589 0.45 -7.31 14.76
N GLU A 590 -0.29 -6.52 15.54
CA GLU A 590 -0.34 -6.61 17.00
C GLU A 590 -0.79 -7.99 17.47
N LEU A 591 -1.96 -8.46 16.99
CA LEU A 591 -2.54 -9.74 17.40
C LEU A 591 -1.62 -10.92 17.04
N THR A 592 -1.01 -10.86 15.86
CA THR A 592 -0.16 -11.94 15.37
C THR A 592 1.21 -11.98 16.01
N ARG A 593 1.73 -10.86 16.55
CA ARG A 593 2.96 -10.87 17.35
C ARG A 593 2.77 -11.57 18.70
N LEU A 594 1.55 -11.51 19.24
CA LEU A 594 1.20 -12.09 20.54
C LEU A 594 0.75 -13.55 20.46
N SER A 595 0.28 -14.02 19.30
CA SER A 595 -0.21 -15.38 19.14
C SER A 595 0.90 -16.41 18.90
N VAL A 596 0.63 -17.66 19.28
CA VAL A 596 1.51 -18.80 18.95
C VAL A 596 1.12 -19.30 17.56
N GLY A 597 2.10 -19.78 16.78
CA GLY A 597 1.78 -20.46 15.51
C GLY A 597 1.17 -21.84 15.78
N ARG A 598 0.43 -22.39 14.81
CA ARG A 598 -0.15 -23.73 14.92
C ARG A 598 0.92 -24.76 15.33
N THR A 599 0.66 -25.52 16.38
CA THR A 599 1.59 -26.56 16.87
C THR A 599 1.36 -27.91 16.21
N GLU A 600 0.10 -28.25 15.93
CA GLU A 600 -0.31 -29.52 15.35
C GLU A 600 -0.19 -29.54 13.81
N PRO A 601 0.00 -30.71 13.17
CA PRO A 601 -0.05 -30.82 11.72
C PRO A 601 -1.43 -30.39 11.16
N PRO A 602 -1.48 -29.87 9.92
CA PRO A 602 -2.74 -29.50 9.27
C PRO A 602 -3.62 -30.73 9.06
N VAL A 603 -4.91 -30.58 9.33
CA VAL A 603 -5.90 -31.64 9.11
C VAL A 603 -6.60 -31.34 7.79
N ARG A 604 -6.27 -32.10 6.74
CA ARG A 604 -7.03 -32.07 5.48
C ARG A 604 -8.26 -32.95 5.62
N GLN A 605 -9.42 -32.36 5.92
CA GLN A 605 -10.69 -33.05 5.80
C GLN A 605 -11.36 -32.76 4.44
N PRO A 606 -11.95 -33.77 3.80
CA PRO A 606 -12.90 -33.53 2.71
C PRO A 606 -14.03 -32.64 3.22
N TRP A 607 -14.32 -31.58 2.47
CA TRP A 607 -15.36 -30.57 2.72
C TRP A 607 -16.78 -31.13 2.98
N ILE A 608 -17.06 -32.38 2.61
CA ILE A 608 -18.33 -33.08 2.90
C ILE A 608 -18.35 -33.64 4.33
N ASP A 609 -17.28 -34.30 4.76
CA ASP A 609 -17.21 -34.96 6.07
C ASP A 609 -17.13 -33.96 7.23
N ALA A 610 -16.45 -32.83 7.00
CA ALA A 610 -16.27 -31.79 8.00
C ALA A 610 -17.56 -31.03 8.34
N ARG A 611 -18.48 -30.84 7.39
CA ARG A 611 -19.81 -30.25 7.65
C ARG A 611 -20.63 -31.15 8.57
N HIS A 612 -20.70 -32.43 8.23
CA HIS A 612 -21.42 -33.42 9.03
C HIS A 612 -20.85 -33.47 10.45
N GLN A 613 -19.53 -33.47 10.60
CA GLN A 613 -18.89 -33.43 11.92
C GLN A 613 -19.17 -32.11 12.67
N PHE A 614 -19.20 -30.95 12.01
CA PHE A 614 -19.52 -29.65 12.66
C PHE A 614 -20.94 -29.62 13.22
N TYR A 615 -21.92 -30.11 12.46
CA TYR A 615 -23.30 -30.22 12.95
C TYR A 615 -23.44 -31.18 14.13
N LEU A 616 -22.61 -32.23 14.18
CA LEU A 616 -22.53 -33.16 15.30
C LEU A 616 -21.84 -32.54 16.53
N ASP A 617 -20.81 -31.71 16.32
CA ASP A 617 -20.06 -31.07 17.40
C ASP A 617 -20.80 -29.85 18.01
N ALA A 618 -21.57 -29.12 17.20
CA ALA A 618 -22.27 -27.90 17.60
C ALA A 618 -23.61 -28.16 18.32
N ALA A 619 -24.11 -29.39 18.32
CA ALA A 619 -25.40 -29.72 18.93
C ALA A 619 -25.31 -30.98 19.80
N GLY A 620 -25.76 -30.90 21.06
CA GLY A 620 -25.94 -32.07 21.92
C GLY A 620 -26.75 -33.15 21.20
N ALA A 621 -26.05 -34.22 20.81
CA ALA A 621 -26.33 -35.06 19.64
C ALA A 621 -27.74 -35.63 19.45
N LYS A 622 -28.57 -35.69 20.50
CA LYS A 622 -29.93 -36.25 20.39
C LYS A 622 -30.97 -35.25 19.90
N GLN A 623 -30.82 -33.96 20.21
CA GLN A 623 -31.85 -32.97 19.91
C GLN A 623 -31.76 -32.49 18.45
N SER A 624 -30.57 -32.38 17.87
CA SER A 624 -30.40 -32.08 16.44
C SER A 624 -30.72 -33.26 15.54
N ALA A 625 -30.35 -34.50 15.93
CA ALA A 625 -30.72 -35.70 15.17
C ALA A 625 -32.24 -35.84 15.08
N ALA A 626 -32.95 -35.55 16.17
CA ALA A 626 -34.40 -35.45 16.19
C ALA A 626 -34.92 -34.41 15.18
N THR A 627 -34.43 -33.18 15.24
CA THR A 627 -34.86 -32.10 14.31
C THR A 627 -34.53 -32.44 12.86
N ALA A 628 -33.38 -33.05 12.57
CA ALA A 628 -32.96 -33.40 11.23
C ALA A 628 -33.81 -34.54 10.65
N VAL A 629 -34.14 -35.56 11.45
CA VAL A 629 -35.06 -36.64 11.07
C VAL A 629 -36.46 -36.08 10.81
N ASP A 630 -36.96 -35.22 11.71
CA ASP A 630 -38.28 -34.60 11.58
C ASP A 630 -38.36 -33.69 10.33
N ALA A 631 -37.33 -32.89 10.06
CA ALA A 631 -37.24 -32.04 8.87
C ALA A 631 -37.17 -32.84 7.55
N ALA A 632 -36.39 -33.93 7.51
CA ALA A 632 -36.27 -34.79 6.33
C ALA A 632 -37.61 -35.44 5.95
N TYR A 633 -38.32 -35.96 6.96
CA TYR A 633 -39.65 -36.54 6.76
C TYR A 633 -40.69 -35.48 6.37
N GLN A 634 -40.64 -34.29 6.95
CA GLN A 634 -41.53 -33.20 6.55
C GLN A 634 -41.25 -32.70 5.13
N ALA A 635 -39.98 -32.56 4.73
CA ALA A 635 -39.64 -32.10 3.38
C ALA A 635 -40.04 -33.13 2.30
N LEU A 636 -39.80 -34.41 2.54
CA LEU A 636 -40.02 -35.47 1.54
C LEU A 636 -41.44 -36.04 1.58
N LEU A 637 -41.99 -36.21 2.79
CA LEU A 637 -43.27 -36.87 3.03
C LEU A 637 -44.33 -35.93 3.63
N GLY A 638 -44.01 -34.66 3.90
CA GLY A 638 -44.96 -33.64 4.39
C GLY A 638 -45.69 -34.06 5.66
N ARG A 639 -45.04 -34.89 6.46
CA ARG A 639 -45.50 -35.32 7.79
C ARG A 639 -44.30 -35.65 8.66
N ALA A 640 -44.54 -35.73 9.96
CA ALA A 640 -43.54 -36.22 10.89
C ALA A 640 -43.40 -37.75 10.75
N PRO A 641 -42.20 -38.31 10.98
CA PRO A 641 -42.04 -39.75 11.08
C PRO A 641 -42.84 -40.29 12.26
N ASP A 642 -43.23 -41.57 12.21
CA ASP A 642 -43.78 -42.23 13.40
C ASP A 642 -42.73 -42.26 14.52
N ALA A 643 -43.18 -42.36 15.77
CA ALA A 643 -42.32 -42.25 16.94
C ALA A 643 -41.21 -43.32 16.97
N ASP A 644 -41.49 -44.53 16.46
CA ASP A 644 -40.55 -45.65 16.49
C ASP A 644 -39.53 -45.56 15.36
N ALA A 645 -39.95 -45.16 14.15
CA ALA A 645 -39.08 -44.86 13.02
C ALA A 645 -38.17 -43.68 13.34
N ARG A 646 -38.72 -42.65 13.98
CA ARG A 646 -37.97 -41.51 14.50
C ARG A 646 -36.93 -41.95 15.51
N ALA A 647 -37.31 -42.74 16.52
CA ALA A 647 -36.39 -43.21 17.55
C ALA A 647 -35.26 -44.07 16.97
N ARG A 648 -35.56 -44.99 16.04
CA ARG A 648 -34.56 -45.81 15.35
C ARG A 648 -33.61 -44.98 14.49
N ALA A 649 -34.13 -44.07 13.68
CA ALA A 649 -33.30 -43.21 12.83
C ALA A 649 -32.38 -42.29 13.66
N ILE A 650 -32.89 -41.76 14.77
CA ILE A 650 -32.07 -40.99 15.72
C ILE A 650 -30.99 -41.88 16.33
N ASP A 651 -31.32 -43.08 16.79
CA ASP A 651 -30.36 -43.98 17.43
C ASP A 651 -29.27 -44.45 16.45
N GLU A 652 -29.62 -44.73 15.19
CA GLU A 652 -28.67 -45.09 14.15
C GLU A 652 -27.79 -43.91 13.69
N LEU A 653 -28.33 -42.69 13.63
CA LEU A 653 -27.56 -41.46 13.36
C LEU A 653 -26.58 -41.15 14.50
N VAL A 654 -27.05 -41.21 15.74
CA VAL A 654 -26.22 -40.95 16.94
C VAL A 654 -25.15 -42.03 17.12
N SER A 655 -25.47 -43.29 16.81
CA SER A 655 -24.52 -44.41 16.86
C SER A 655 -23.64 -44.57 15.61
N LYS A 656 -23.72 -43.63 14.66
CA LYS A 656 -22.98 -43.61 13.38
C LYS A 656 -23.19 -44.87 12.50
N ARG A 657 -24.26 -45.62 12.72
CA ARG A 657 -24.63 -46.78 11.88
C ARG A 657 -25.38 -46.35 10.61
N LEU A 658 -25.90 -45.13 10.60
CA LEU A 658 -26.60 -44.53 9.47
C LEU A 658 -26.07 -43.10 9.26
N ARG A 659 -25.70 -42.74 8.02
CA ARG A 659 -25.35 -41.36 7.66
C ARG A 659 -26.62 -40.60 7.26
N PHE A 660 -26.64 -39.28 7.45
CA PHE A 660 -27.83 -38.48 7.10
C PHE A 660 -28.22 -38.58 5.62
N GLU A 661 -27.24 -38.64 4.71
CA GLU A 661 -27.49 -38.88 3.29
C GLU A 661 -28.15 -40.24 3.01
N ASP A 662 -27.78 -41.27 3.78
CA ASP A 662 -28.34 -42.61 3.63
C ASP A 662 -29.76 -42.67 4.21
N LEU A 663 -30.08 -41.87 5.23
CA LEU A 663 -31.45 -41.65 5.70
C LEU A 663 -32.32 -41.00 4.62
N LEU A 664 -31.84 -39.96 3.95
CA LEU A 664 -32.58 -39.32 2.85
C LEU A 664 -32.83 -40.31 1.70
N LYS A 665 -31.82 -41.10 1.33
CA LYS A 665 -31.97 -42.17 0.33
C LYS A 665 -32.98 -43.23 0.78
N ALA A 666 -32.96 -43.62 2.06
CA ALA A 666 -33.91 -44.58 2.60
C ALA A 666 -35.35 -44.06 2.55
N ILE A 667 -35.57 -42.78 2.88
CA ILE A 667 -36.89 -42.14 2.78
C ILE A 667 -37.36 -42.07 1.32
N LEU A 668 -36.49 -41.65 0.40
CA LEU A 668 -36.80 -41.59 -1.04
C LEU A 668 -37.13 -42.96 -1.64
N ASN A 669 -36.52 -44.02 -1.14
CA ASN A 669 -36.76 -45.40 -1.57
C ASN A 669 -37.87 -46.10 -0.76
N SER A 670 -38.48 -45.41 0.21
CA SER A 670 -39.53 -45.99 1.05
C SER A 670 -40.83 -46.17 0.26
N GLY A 671 -41.59 -47.22 0.60
CA GLY A 671 -42.93 -47.42 0.03
C GLY A 671 -43.89 -46.25 0.30
N GLU A 672 -43.68 -45.52 1.41
CA GLU A 672 -44.44 -44.31 1.74
C GLU A 672 -44.19 -43.18 0.75
N PHE A 673 -42.94 -42.95 0.35
CA PHE A 673 -42.61 -41.92 -0.62
C PHE A 673 -43.16 -42.26 -2.01
N ALA A 674 -43.05 -43.53 -2.41
CA ALA A 674 -43.62 -44.03 -3.66
C ALA A 674 -45.15 -43.85 -3.74
N GLN A 675 -45.89 -44.12 -2.66
CA GLN A 675 -47.33 -43.89 -2.60
C GLN A 675 -47.70 -42.41 -2.72
N ARG A 676 -46.95 -41.51 -2.06
CA ARG A 676 -47.23 -40.07 -2.12
C ARG A 676 -47.00 -39.49 -3.53
N ARG A 677 -45.96 -40.00 -4.22
CA ARG A 677 -45.65 -39.65 -5.61
C ARG A 677 -46.75 -40.08 -6.58
N LEU A 678 -47.45 -41.18 -6.31
CA LEU A 678 -48.59 -41.65 -7.11
C LEU A 678 -49.87 -40.84 -6.87
N THR A 679 -50.01 -40.19 -5.72
CA THR A 679 -51.17 -39.32 -5.40
C THR A 679 -50.99 -37.85 -5.77
N SER A 680 -49.78 -37.42 -6.15
CA SER A 680 -49.45 -36.04 -6.53
C SER A 680 -49.31 -35.82 -8.04
N VAL A 681 -49.65 -36.81 -8.85
CA VAL A 681 -49.79 -36.78 -10.32
C VAL A 681 -51.25 -37.02 -10.64
#